data_AF-A0ABD2K4J2-F1
#
_entry.id   AF-A0ABD2K4J2-F1
#
_cell.length_a   1.000
_cell.length_b   1.000
_cell.length_c   1.000
_cell.angle_alpha   90.00
_cell.angle_beta   90.00
_cell.angle_gamma   90.00
#
_symmetry.space_group_name_H-M   'P 1'
#
loop_
_entity.id
_entity.type
_entity.pdbx_description
1 polymer ?
#
loop_
_entity_poly.entity_id
_entity_poly.type
_entity_poly.pdbx_seq_one_letter_code
_entity_poly.pdbx_strand_id
1 'polypeptide(L)'
;MDSSIYTTGDISGFLPADAESSFVDQPTKFANINNSMYTTDDVSEMFSSDSTADSRNENPLMGLQFLDRNDLLTKLSRMIFEDFHNNLSSLKADDSQEDVFLDMLQRFLEVCESGVKGIEKICSDGPIDPHSDAMMDKLSLERSAYALMLKMAHSNQLINDNEQMVSTSFLTNLFRLNDQFRRISTLLLWSEENALFSQSEFAKITEQNVEKLSHLDNIYACTRIRCFVHIDSRFVDRIAAEDEEAVQTLNRMIFSLLRTGRLEDAKILLANVKLPAFAAFISIREFLTNPRLSPTDIFDEMHDFARNRLFFKQTARELVPVDDDRVQKSDQCIWATFGGDLATLLSHALSTEDRLWAYLSCAAEALLDEELLKEHKKKDGELMALATDIQRREGMDLPKDVHSIFAELRNNESRPYYTLFEHLALERWDFAVRSIGEYFTAKKEGQIAADELRFFVHLVILLRLSGKCFTDLPIFDALIEQYSKLLQQMRLITIVPFYLYHLSPEKSTEKMLDFLMKLTFVSEQKEVLENAMKIGFDVPNLCRDVYRRFKDKHNFGPNVAREALRKAAEELILAWKWLAFCETETVWDAIIEANFLLRKFFLYGLMSEALQLMQLAPEKLPEIALRTFQTEFPDKEIPTKLKDAQREFDCYQLYFEAISRYTEWQNHVEGNRAPELPTKLSDERWARMDIRRRTEYELSVQKARDCLQKYYRLVELYKKRAIEILEVILKMSDGWLVTIPLRDEDLADEEIVERAEDFVRIRKDYLASLLQKLIDIYHRSDMPMSVLDTATIIMDPTYCIGQRKAAKTVEIDLPSRRISPLNCYTS
;
A
#
# COMPACT_ATOMS: atom_id res chain seq x y z
N MET A 1 -31.25 -28.50 73.80
CA MET A 1 -31.19 -29.96 73.99
C MET A 1 -31.31 -30.58 72.62
N ASP A 2 -30.22 -31.24 72.22
CA ASP A 2 -30.07 -32.32 71.23
C ASP A 2 -30.47 -32.01 69.76
N SER A 3 -29.53 -31.89 68.81
CA SER A 3 -28.77 -32.95 68.09
C SER A 3 -29.72 -33.97 67.43
N SER A 4 -29.65 -34.37 66.17
CA SER A 4 -28.63 -34.38 65.11
C SER A 4 -29.23 -35.13 63.90
N ILE A 5 -28.49 -35.18 62.78
CA ILE A 5 -28.54 -36.17 61.67
C ILE A 5 -29.50 -35.85 60.49
N TYR A 6 -28.92 -35.43 59.36
CA TYR A 6 -29.02 -36.18 58.10
C TYR A 6 -27.66 -36.13 57.39
N THR A 7 -27.03 -37.29 57.34
CA THR A 7 -25.77 -37.61 56.67
C THR A 7 -25.97 -37.74 55.16
N THR A 8 -25.01 -37.22 54.40
CA THR A 8 -24.77 -37.53 52.98
C THR A 8 -24.55 -39.03 52.79
N GLY A 9 -25.45 -39.66 52.04
CA GLY A 9 -25.33 -41.05 51.61
C GLY A 9 -24.46 -41.17 50.36
N ASP A 10 -23.61 -42.20 50.36
CA ASP A 10 -22.84 -42.72 49.24
C ASP A 10 -23.63 -42.74 47.92
N ILE A 11 -23.04 -42.17 46.87
CA ILE A 11 -23.37 -42.49 45.48
C ILE A 11 -22.11 -43.09 44.84
N SER A 12 -21.79 -44.31 45.24
CA SER A 12 -20.96 -45.23 44.47
C SER A 12 -21.87 -46.24 43.80
N GLY A 13 -22.06 -46.10 42.49
CA GLY A 13 -22.72 -47.09 41.65
C GLY A 13 -23.76 -46.48 40.73
N PHE A 14 -23.37 -46.18 39.49
CA PHE A 14 -24.13 -46.39 38.25
C PHE A 14 -23.24 -45.91 37.08
N LEU A 15 -22.32 -46.77 36.66
CA LEU A 15 -21.73 -46.73 35.33
C LEU A 15 -22.29 -47.95 34.58
N PRO A 16 -22.93 -47.81 33.41
CA PRO A 16 -23.04 -48.91 32.48
C PRO A 16 -21.67 -49.10 31.80
N ALA A 17 -21.17 -50.32 31.91
CA ALA A 17 -20.02 -50.82 31.18
C ALA A 17 -20.36 -51.04 29.68
N ASP A 18 -19.29 -51.09 28.89
CA ASP A 18 -19.19 -51.67 27.54
C ASP A 18 -19.57 -50.80 26.33
N ALA A 19 -18.57 -50.05 25.85
CA ALA A 19 -18.23 -49.97 24.43
C ALA A 19 -16.74 -49.58 24.25
N GLU A 20 -15.84 -50.55 24.41
CA GLU A 20 -14.56 -50.58 23.69
C GLU A 20 -14.88 -50.67 22.18
N SER A 21 -14.19 -50.13 21.19
CA SER A 21 -12.84 -49.61 20.99
C SER A 21 -12.90 -48.76 19.71
N SER A 22 -12.20 -47.64 19.59
CA SER A 22 -10.84 -47.62 19.04
C SER A 22 -10.39 -46.17 19.01
N PHE A 23 -9.32 -45.84 19.74
CA PHE A 23 -8.24 -44.96 19.32
C PHE A 23 -7.21 -44.96 20.45
N VAL A 24 -6.08 -45.59 20.17
CA VAL A 24 -4.93 -45.75 21.04
C VAL A 24 -4.17 -44.42 21.13
N ASP A 25 -3.82 -44.06 22.37
CA ASP A 25 -2.71 -43.23 22.86
C ASP A 25 -2.01 -42.24 21.92
N GLN A 26 -2.01 -40.94 22.28
CA GLN A 26 -0.78 -40.14 22.43
C GLN A 26 -0.97 -38.98 23.43
N PRO A 27 0.05 -38.66 24.27
CA PRO A 27 -0.01 -37.60 25.28
C PRO A 27 0.36 -36.21 24.73
N THR A 28 -0.05 -35.17 25.46
CA THR A 28 0.41 -33.76 25.41
C THR A 28 0.29 -33.02 24.07
N LYS A 29 -0.76 -32.19 23.92
CA LYS A 29 -0.81 -31.07 22.97
C LYS A 29 -0.78 -29.73 23.71
N PHE A 30 0.42 -29.30 24.06
CA PHE A 30 0.79 -27.89 24.15
C PHE A 30 1.93 -27.72 23.14
N ALA A 31 1.61 -27.54 21.85
CA ALA A 31 2.50 -27.05 20.80
C ALA A 31 1.77 -27.04 19.44
N ASN A 32 2.15 -26.09 18.60
CA ASN A 32 1.82 -25.89 17.19
C ASN A 32 0.56 -25.08 16.86
N ILE A 33 0.70 -23.76 16.99
CA ILE A 33 0.20 -22.81 15.99
C ILE A 33 1.43 -22.30 15.22
N ASN A 34 1.92 -23.09 14.28
CA ASN A 34 2.88 -22.65 13.28
C ASN A 34 2.25 -22.85 11.90
N ASN A 35 1.45 -21.87 11.50
CA ASN A 35 1.30 -21.43 10.13
C ASN A 35 1.41 -19.91 10.18
N SER A 36 2.65 -19.43 10.10
CA SER A 36 2.99 -18.01 9.98
C SER A 36 3.25 -17.75 8.50
N MET A 37 2.69 -16.67 7.97
CA MET A 37 3.00 -16.17 6.64
C MET A 37 4.43 -15.57 6.57
N TYR A 38 5.07 -15.35 7.72
CA TYR A 38 6.50 -15.03 7.82
C TYR A 38 7.20 -16.11 8.65
N THR A 39 7.85 -17.02 7.95
CA THR A 39 8.74 -18.02 8.53
C THR A 39 10.11 -17.38 8.83
N THR A 40 10.95 -18.10 9.56
CA THR A 40 12.38 -17.75 9.71
C THR A 40 13.11 -17.62 8.37
N ASP A 41 12.56 -18.21 7.30
CA ASP A 41 13.14 -18.18 5.96
C ASP A 41 12.79 -16.89 5.20
N ASP A 42 11.63 -16.28 5.46
CA ASP A 42 11.25 -14.98 4.84
C ASP A 42 12.08 -13.81 5.41
N VAL A 43 12.43 -13.88 6.70
CA VAL A 43 13.42 -12.98 7.31
C VAL A 43 14.82 -13.25 6.73
N SER A 44 15.10 -14.47 6.26
CA SER A 44 16.37 -14.85 5.64
C SER A 44 16.46 -14.40 4.16
N GLU A 45 15.34 -14.36 3.43
CA GLU A 45 15.25 -13.78 2.07
C GLU A 45 15.34 -12.25 2.04
N MET A 46 15.00 -11.55 3.14
CA MET A 46 15.32 -10.11 3.32
C MET A 46 16.83 -9.81 3.20
N PHE A 47 17.69 -10.84 3.21
CA PHE A 47 19.15 -10.73 3.07
C PHE A 47 19.70 -11.09 1.69
N SER A 48 18.86 -11.28 0.66
CA SER A 48 19.33 -11.64 -0.70
C SER A 48 18.72 -10.76 -1.80
N SER A 49 19.30 -9.58 -2.04
CA SER A 49 19.38 -9.05 -3.41
C SER A 49 20.63 -8.18 -3.64
N ASP A 50 21.38 -8.62 -4.65
CA ASP A 50 22.39 -7.96 -5.51
C ASP A 50 23.69 -7.38 -4.94
N SER A 51 24.76 -8.20 -5.05
CA SER A 51 25.95 -7.78 -5.77
C SER A 51 26.66 -8.97 -6.45
N THR A 52 26.81 -8.88 -7.76
CA THR A 52 27.58 -9.81 -8.60
C THR A 52 29.10 -9.57 -8.45
N ALA A 53 29.87 -10.67 -8.32
CA ALA A 53 31.34 -10.79 -8.33
C ALA A 53 32.09 -10.07 -7.17
N ASP A 54 33.01 -10.67 -6.40
CA ASP A 54 34.12 -11.54 -6.77
C ASP A 54 34.68 -12.25 -5.51
N SER A 55 35.42 -13.33 -5.70
CA SER A 55 35.90 -14.27 -4.67
C SER A 55 36.72 -13.69 -3.48
N ARG A 56 36.47 -14.18 -2.25
CA ARG A 56 37.41 -14.88 -1.33
C ARG A 56 36.89 -15.00 0.12
N ASN A 57 36.79 -16.24 0.59
CA ASN A 57 36.69 -16.73 1.97
C ASN A 57 36.91 -15.70 3.10
N GLU A 58 35.82 -15.17 3.66
CA GLU A 58 35.71 -14.76 5.07
C GLU A 58 34.29 -15.13 5.58
N ASN A 59 34.20 -15.61 6.82
CA ASN A 59 33.00 -16.13 7.47
C ASN A 59 31.79 -15.16 7.35
N PRO A 60 30.60 -15.60 6.89
CA PRO A 60 29.43 -14.75 6.72
C PRO A 60 28.69 -14.39 8.04
N LEU A 61 29.21 -14.81 9.20
CA LEU A 61 28.55 -14.65 10.51
C LEU A 61 29.01 -13.39 11.30
N MET A 62 29.79 -12.48 10.69
CA MET A 62 30.27 -11.26 11.36
C MET A 62 29.70 -9.94 10.79
N GLY A 63 28.76 -10.00 9.84
CA GLY A 63 28.07 -8.83 9.29
C GLY A 63 26.76 -8.43 10.00
N LEU A 64 26.30 -9.25 10.95
CA LEU A 64 24.95 -9.18 11.56
C LEU A 64 24.80 -8.16 12.72
N GLN A 65 25.64 -7.12 12.78
CA GLN A 65 25.64 -6.15 13.90
C GLN A 65 25.14 -4.74 13.55
N PHE A 66 24.61 -4.49 12.35
CA PHE A 66 24.46 -3.11 11.84
C PHE A 66 23.08 -2.66 11.35
N LEU A 67 21.98 -3.38 11.65
CA LEU A 67 20.64 -2.81 11.49
C LEU A 67 20.10 -2.39 12.87
N ASP A 68 19.82 -1.10 13.02
CA ASP A 68 19.12 -0.56 14.19
C ASP A 68 17.72 -1.21 14.30
N ARG A 69 17.30 -1.59 15.50
CA ARG A 69 16.00 -2.26 15.74
C ARG A 69 14.82 -1.38 15.28
N ASN A 70 14.99 -0.06 15.34
CA ASN A 70 14.02 0.90 14.83
C ASN A 70 13.87 0.84 13.31
N ASP A 71 14.93 0.50 12.57
CA ASP A 71 14.88 0.32 11.12
C ASP A 71 14.10 -0.95 10.75
N LEU A 72 14.23 -2.02 11.54
CA LEU A 72 13.43 -3.24 11.39
C LEU A 72 11.94 -2.98 11.61
N LEU A 73 11.58 -2.23 12.66
CA LEU A 73 10.19 -1.83 12.91
C LEU A 73 9.64 -0.96 11.79
N THR A 74 10.45 -0.04 11.25
CA THR A 74 10.05 0.82 10.14
C THR A 74 9.81 0.00 8.86
N LYS A 75 10.66 -1.01 8.60
CA LYS A 75 10.48 -1.94 7.47
C LYS A 75 9.24 -2.81 7.65
N LEU A 76 9.04 -3.40 8.83
CA LEU A 76 7.85 -4.18 9.13
C LEU A 76 6.57 -3.34 8.97
N SER A 77 6.59 -2.10 9.46
CA SER A 77 5.48 -1.16 9.25
C SER A 77 5.19 -0.95 7.77
N ARG A 78 6.20 -0.74 6.93
CA ARG A 78 6.01 -0.62 5.47
C ARG A 78 5.44 -1.88 4.84
N MET A 79 5.95 -3.06 5.21
CA MET A 79 5.45 -4.34 4.71
C MET A 79 3.98 -4.53 5.04
N ILE A 80 3.55 -4.23 6.27
CA ILE A 80 2.13 -4.29 6.65
C ILE A 80 1.28 -3.44 5.69
N PHE A 81 1.71 -2.22 5.36
CA PHE A 81 0.98 -1.37 4.41
C PHE A 81 0.92 -1.97 2.99
N GLU A 82 2.02 -2.57 2.53
CA GLU A 82 2.09 -3.27 1.25
C GLU A 82 1.21 -4.53 1.23
N ASP A 83 1.15 -5.30 2.32
CA ASP A 83 0.34 -6.51 2.42
C ASP A 83 -1.15 -6.20 2.40
N PHE A 84 -1.58 -5.13 3.08
CA PHE A 84 -2.95 -4.62 2.96
C PHE A 84 -3.28 -4.20 1.51
N HIS A 85 -2.35 -3.54 0.82
CA HIS A 85 -2.50 -3.19 -0.58
C HIS A 85 -2.58 -4.42 -1.50
N ASN A 86 -1.66 -5.37 -1.35
CA ASN A 86 -1.55 -6.57 -2.18
C ASN A 86 -2.82 -7.44 -2.08
N ASN A 87 -3.39 -7.54 -0.89
CA ASN A 87 -4.65 -8.25 -0.70
C ASN A 87 -5.80 -7.58 -1.48
N LEU A 88 -5.92 -6.25 -1.43
CA LEU A 88 -6.94 -5.53 -2.20
C LEU A 88 -6.69 -5.54 -3.71
N SER A 89 -5.45 -5.39 -4.16
CA SER A 89 -5.12 -5.35 -5.59
C SER A 89 -5.26 -6.71 -6.28
N SER A 90 -5.22 -7.81 -5.50
CA SER A 90 -5.43 -9.18 -6.00
C SER A 90 -6.90 -9.53 -6.31
N LEU A 91 -7.84 -8.65 -5.98
CA LEU A 91 -9.28 -8.89 -6.16
C LEU A 91 -9.66 -9.02 -7.64
N LYS A 92 -10.36 -10.11 -7.97
CA LYS A 92 -10.94 -10.34 -9.29
C LYS A 92 -12.41 -9.95 -9.29
N ALA A 93 -12.87 -9.34 -10.38
CA ALA A 93 -14.23 -8.82 -10.50
C ALA A 93 -15.33 -9.91 -10.62
N ASP A 94 -14.97 -11.18 -10.72
CA ASP A 94 -15.88 -12.30 -11.04
C ASP A 94 -16.45 -13.01 -9.80
N ASP A 95 -15.97 -12.72 -8.59
CA ASP A 95 -16.40 -13.38 -7.36
C ASP A 95 -17.65 -12.70 -6.74
N SER A 96 -18.45 -13.47 -5.99
CA SER A 96 -19.65 -12.93 -5.33
C SER A 96 -19.24 -11.84 -4.33
N GLN A 97 -19.96 -10.71 -4.31
CA GLN A 97 -19.60 -9.55 -3.47
C GLN A 97 -19.53 -9.88 -1.97
N GLU A 98 -20.27 -10.90 -1.53
CA GLU A 98 -20.32 -11.33 -0.13
C GLU A 98 -19.20 -12.31 0.22
N ASP A 99 -18.86 -13.26 -0.67
CA ASP A 99 -17.70 -14.14 -0.46
C ASP A 99 -16.39 -13.35 -0.50
N VAL A 100 -16.29 -12.39 -1.41
CA VAL A 100 -15.17 -11.43 -1.49
C VAL A 100 -15.02 -10.65 -0.19
N PHE A 101 -16.13 -10.21 0.41
CA PHE A 101 -16.10 -9.47 1.67
C PHE A 101 -15.52 -10.32 2.81
N LEU A 102 -15.98 -11.57 2.94
CA LEU A 102 -15.51 -12.47 4.00
C LEU A 102 -14.05 -12.89 3.82
N ASP A 103 -13.65 -13.25 2.60
CA ASP A 103 -12.27 -13.61 2.29
C ASP A 103 -11.31 -12.44 2.57
N MET A 104 -11.70 -11.22 2.19
CA MET A 104 -10.89 -10.04 2.47
C MET A 104 -10.77 -9.71 3.96
N LEU A 105 -11.86 -9.86 4.73
CA LEU A 105 -11.80 -9.69 6.18
C LEU A 105 -10.86 -10.70 6.82
N GLN A 106 -10.88 -11.95 6.36
CA GLN A 106 -9.99 -13.02 6.83
C GLN A 106 -8.53 -12.70 6.52
N ARG A 107 -8.21 -12.26 5.29
CA ARG A 107 -6.85 -11.86 4.92
C ARG A 107 -6.35 -10.65 5.71
N PHE A 108 -7.19 -9.64 5.93
CA PHE A 108 -6.83 -8.49 6.77
C PHE A 108 -6.61 -8.86 8.23
N LEU A 109 -7.38 -9.81 8.74
CA LEU A 109 -7.16 -10.38 10.08
C LEU A 109 -5.79 -11.06 10.16
N GLU A 110 -5.45 -11.88 9.17
CA GLU A 110 -4.15 -12.59 9.08
C GLU A 110 -2.96 -11.64 8.98
N VAL A 111 -3.09 -10.54 8.23
CA VAL A 111 -2.07 -9.48 8.16
C VAL A 111 -1.87 -8.84 9.53
N CYS A 112 -2.96 -8.50 10.25
CA CYS A 112 -2.87 -7.93 11.60
C CYS A 112 -2.17 -8.91 12.56
N GLU A 113 -2.57 -10.18 12.56
CA GLU A 113 -2.00 -11.22 13.44
C GLU A 113 -0.52 -11.47 13.15
N SER A 114 -0.15 -11.53 11.88
CA SER A 114 1.23 -11.71 11.46
C SER A 114 2.08 -10.48 11.79
N GLY A 115 1.51 -9.28 11.67
CA GLY A 115 2.12 -8.02 12.10
C GLY A 115 2.39 -7.98 13.61
N VAL A 116 1.41 -8.33 14.45
CA VAL A 116 1.59 -8.41 15.92
C VAL A 116 2.68 -9.40 16.29
N LYS A 117 2.63 -10.63 15.76
CA LYS A 117 3.69 -11.65 15.99
C LYS A 117 5.07 -11.17 15.53
N GLY A 118 5.13 -10.45 14.41
CA GLY A 118 6.35 -9.84 13.90
C GLY A 118 6.94 -8.82 14.87
N ILE A 119 6.12 -7.92 15.42
CA ILE A 119 6.55 -6.93 16.41
C ILE A 119 6.97 -7.61 17.72
N GLU A 120 6.20 -8.59 18.22
CA GLU A 120 6.53 -9.34 19.43
C GLU A 120 7.90 -10.03 19.32
N LYS A 121 8.19 -10.65 18.17
CA LYS A 121 9.49 -11.30 17.90
C LYS A 121 10.65 -10.29 17.85
N ILE A 122 10.42 -9.10 17.32
CA ILE A 122 11.44 -8.04 17.33
C ILE A 122 11.67 -7.53 18.78
N CYS A 123 10.60 -7.45 19.58
CA CYS A 123 10.64 -7.01 20.98
C CYS A 123 11.19 -8.05 21.97
N SER A 124 11.08 -9.36 21.68
CA SER A 124 11.54 -10.43 22.58
C SER A 124 13.05 -10.43 22.81
N ASP A 125 13.83 -9.85 21.87
CA ASP A 125 15.29 -9.79 21.92
C ASP A 125 15.84 -8.57 22.71
N GLY A 126 14.97 -7.80 23.37
CA GLY A 126 15.32 -6.75 24.35
C GLY A 126 14.42 -5.51 24.24
N PRO A 127 14.40 -4.63 25.26
CA PRO A 127 13.42 -3.55 25.36
C PRO A 127 13.55 -2.57 24.18
N ILE A 128 12.40 -2.29 23.56
CA ILE A 128 12.24 -1.38 22.42
C ILE A 128 11.59 -0.08 22.88
N ASP A 129 11.72 0.95 22.04
CA ASP A 129 11.03 2.24 22.14
C ASP A 129 9.53 2.09 22.50
N PRO A 130 8.96 2.87 23.43
CA PRO A 130 7.51 2.89 23.74
C PRO A 130 6.56 3.04 22.52
N HIS A 131 7.09 3.37 21.34
CA HIS A 131 6.35 3.36 20.09
C HIS A 131 5.89 1.95 19.64
N SER A 132 6.63 0.88 19.96
CA SER A 132 6.26 -0.49 19.58
C SER A 132 4.99 -0.97 20.29
N ASP A 133 4.85 -0.66 21.58
CA ASP A 133 3.68 -1.03 22.37
C ASP A 133 2.43 -0.32 21.86
N ALA A 134 2.56 0.95 21.48
CA ALA A 134 1.48 1.71 20.86
C ALA A 134 1.08 1.19 19.48
N MET A 135 2.05 0.69 18.70
CA MET A 135 1.78 0.08 17.39
C MET A 135 1.08 -1.28 17.54
N MET A 136 1.52 -2.12 18.48
CA MET A 136 0.87 -3.40 18.81
C MET A 136 -0.56 -3.19 19.30
N ASP A 137 -0.79 -2.27 20.23
CA ASP A 137 -2.13 -1.95 20.76
C ASP A 137 -3.09 -1.54 19.64
N LYS A 138 -2.64 -0.70 18.69
CA LYS A 138 -3.44 -0.30 17.53
C LYS A 138 -3.74 -1.46 16.59
N LEU A 139 -2.73 -2.24 16.20
CA LEU A 139 -2.92 -3.42 15.36
C LEU A 139 -3.87 -4.44 15.98
N SER A 140 -3.80 -4.63 17.30
CA SER A 140 -4.72 -5.49 18.05
C SER A 140 -6.16 -4.99 18.02
N LEU A 141 -6.38 -3.68 18.05
CA LEU A 141 -7.71 -3.08 17.88
C LEU A 141 -8.24 -3.24 16.45
N GLU A 142 -7.38 -3.08 15.43
CA GLU A 142 -7.73 -3.33 14.03
C GLU A 142 -8.11 -4.80 13.79
N ARG A 143 -7.29 -5.72 14.29
CA ARG A 143 -7.56 -7.16 14.31
C ARG A 143 -8.93 -7.44 14.93
N SER A 144 -9.21 -6.83 16.09
CA SER A 144 -10.47 -6.99 16.81
C SER A 144 -11.66 -6.51 15.98
N ALA A 145 -11.50 -5.41 15.21
CA ALA A 145 -12.52 -4.91 14.31
C ALA A 145 -12.86 -5.91 13.19
N TYR A 146 -11.85 -6.45 12.52
CA TYR A 146 -12.05 -7.41 11.43
C TYR A 146 -12.63 -8.73 11.94
N ALA A 147 -12.14 -9.22 13.09
CA ALA A 147 -12.69 -10.40 13.77
C ALA A 147 -14.17 -10.21 14.15
N LEU A 148 -14.56 -8.99 14.56
CA LEU A 148 -15.96 -8.68 14.89
C LEU A 148 -16.84 -8.84 13.65
N MET A 149 -16.45 -8.22 12.55
CA MET A 149 -17.22 -8.26 11.30
C MET A 149 -17.37 -9.70 10.79
N LEU A 150 -16.31 -10.51 10.85
CA LEU A 150 -16.37 -11.94 10.51
C LEU A 150 -17.33 -12.71 11.42
N LYS A 151 -17.25 -12.52 12.74
CA LYS A 151 -18.13 -13.21 13.70
C LYS A 151 -19.59 -12.86 13.50
N MET A 152 -19.90 -11.59 13.27
CA MET A 152 -21.25 -11.14 12.98
C MET A 152 -21.77 -11.77 11.67
N ALA A 153 -20.95 -11.77 10.62
CA ALA A 153 -21.35 -12.35 9.34
C ALA A 153 -21.56 -13.88 9.41
N HIS A 154 -20.65 -14.62 10.05
CA HIS A 154 -20.81 -16.06 10.29
C HIS A 154 -22.06 -16.36 11.14
N SER A 155 -22.32 -15.54 12.16
CA SER A 155 -23.52 -15.69 12.99
C SER A 155 -24.81 -15.52 12.17
N ASN A 156 -24.83 -14.58 11.22
CA ASN A 156 -25.98 -14.37 10.34
C ASN A 156 -26.12 -15.49 9.30
N GLN A 157 -25.01 -15.98 8.73
CA GLN A 157 -25.01 -17.09 7.79
C GLN A 157 -25.56 -18.38 8.42
N LEU A 158 -25.14 -18.71 9.65
CA LEU A 158 -25.64 -19.87 10.40
C LEU A 158 -27.14 -19.84 10.63
N ILE A 159 -27.77 -18.66 10.71
CA ILE A 159 -29.23 -18.56 10.83
C ILE A 159 -29.89 -18.87 9.50
N ASN A 160 -29.40 -18.24 8.43
CA ASN A 160 -29.93 -18.40 7.08
C ASN A 160 -29.92 -19.88 6.66
N ASP A 161 -28.83 -20.59 6.95
CA ASP A 161 -28.68 -22.01 6.65
C ASP A 161 -29.65 -22.90 7.46
N ASN A 162 -30.03 -22.46 8.66
CA ASN A 162 -30.88 -23.21 9.59
C ASN A 162 -32.35 -22.77 9.61
N GLU A 163 -32.78 -21.85 8.73
CA GLU A 163 -34.16 -21.33 8.74
C GLU A 163 -35.22 -22.43 8.54
N GLN A 164 -34.88 -23.52 7.86
CA GLN A 164 -35.82 -24.61 7.55
C GLN A 164 -35.82 -25.75 8.58
N MET A 165 -34.89 -25.77 9.54
CA MET A 165 -34.82 -26.82 10.56
C MET A 165 -35.71 -26.51 11.77
N VAL A 166 -36.44 -27.53 12.24
CA VAL A 166 -37.18 -27.46 13.52
C VAL A 166 -36.14 -27.57 14.64
N SER A 167 -35.94 -26.48 15.37
CA SER A 167 -35.01 -26.48 16.50
C SER A 167 -35.53 -27.34 17.66
N THR A 168 -34.70 -28.26 18.11
CA THR A 168 -34.93 -29.10 19.30
C THR A 168 -34.41 -28.46 20.59
N SER A 169 -33.89 -27.24 20.52
CA SER A 169 -33.31 -26.51 21.65
C SER A 169 -33.94 -25.13 21.82
N PHE A 170 -34.23 -24.76 23.06
CA PHE A 170 -34.69 -23.43 23.43
C PHE A 170 -33.65 -22.36 23.09
N LEU A 171 -32.37 -22.60 23.40
CA LEU A 171 -31.29 -21.67 23.11
C LEU A 171 -31.16 -21.39 21.60
N THR A 172 -31.21 -22.43 20.76
CA THR A 172 -31.16 -22.27 19.30
C THR A 172 -32.37 -21.47 18.78
N ASN A 173 -33.56 -21.67 19.35
CA ASN A 173 -34.73 -20.84 19.03
C ASN A 173 -34.52 -19.38 19.44
N LEU A 174 -33.91 -19.14 20.60
CA LEU A 174 -33.62 -17.81 21.09
C LEU A 174 -32.63 -17.06 20.18
N PHE A 175 -31.54 -17.72 19.77
CA PHE A 175 -30.58 -17.17 18.81
C PHE A 175 -31.23 -16.80 17.46
N ARG A 176 -32.23 -17.56 17.02
CA ARG A 176 -32.96 -17.30 15.78
C ARG A 176 -33.94 -16.14 15.92
N LEU A 177 -34.77 -16.14 16.96
CA LEU A 177 -35.91 -15.23 17.10
C LEU A 177 -35.57 -13.87 17.73
N ASN A 178 -34.57 -13.82 18.60
CA ASN A 178 -34.19 -12.62 19.32
C ASN A 178 -32.88 -12.04 18.77
N ASP A 179 -32.99 -11.04 17.88
CA ASP A 179 -31.83 -10.36 17.28
C ASP A 179 -30.91 -9.74 18.34
N GLN A 180 -31.48 -9.14 19.38
CA GLN A 180 -30.69 -8.49 20.43
C GLN A 180 -29.88 -9.52 21.24
N PHE A 181 -30.50 -10.61 21.69
CA PHE A 181 -29.79 -11.70 22.37
C PHE A 181 -28.69 -12.26 21.47
N ARG A 182 -28.98 -12.51 20.20
CA ARG A 182 -27.99 -12.99 19.25
C ARG A 182 -26.80 -12.04 19.15
N ARG A 183 -27.03 -10.75 18.91
CA ARG A 183 -25.93 -9.77 18.76
C ARG A 183 -25.09 -9.68 20.03
N ILE A 184 -25.72 -9.65 21.20
CA ILE A 184 -25.01 -9.62 22.50
C ILE A 184 -24.20 -10.91 22.73
N SER A 185 -24.78 -12.08 22.45
CA SER A 185 -24.10 -13.36 22.59
C SER A 185 -22.95 -13.53 21.59
N THR A 186 -23.12 -13.09 20.33
CA THR A 186 -22.04 -13.08 19.34
C THR A 186 -20.92 -12.11 19.73
N LEU A 187 -21.27 -10.93 20.25
CA LEU A 187 -20.30 -9.98 20.81
C LEU A 187 -19.57 -10.55 22.03
N LEU A 188 -20.26 -11.28 22.90
CA LEU A 188 -19.66 -11.93 24.06
C LEU A 188 -18.61 -12.96 23.62
N LEU A 189 -18.98 -13.85 22.69
CA LEU A 189 -18.06 -14.84 22.13
C LEU A 189 -16.84 -14.17 21.47
N TRP A 190 -17.06 -13.13 20.67
CA TRP A 190 -15.99 -12.35 20.08
C TRP A 190 -15.07 -11.71 21.14
N SER A 191 -15.64 -11.15 22.22
CA SER A 191 -14.88 -10.56 23.32
C SER A 191 -14.07 -11.59 24.11
N GLU A 192 -14.61 -12.81 24.27
CA GLU A 192 -13.94 -13.93 24.92
C GLU A 192 -12.77 -14.45 24.07
N GLU A 193 -12.96 -14.62 22.76
CA GLU A 193 -11.90 -15.05 21.83
C GLU A 193 -10.80 -14.00 21.67
N ASN A 194 -11.16 -12.72 21.61
CA ASN A 194 -10.19 -11.63 21.51
C ASN A 194 -9.36 -11.44 22.77
N ALA A 195 -9.86 -11.90 23.92
CA ALA A 195 -9.17 -11.77 25.20
C ALA A 195 -7.78 -12.43 25.18
N LEU A 196 -7.59 -13.49 24.40
CA LEU A 196 -6.32 -14.20 24.22
C LEU A 196 -5.22 -13.33 23.59
N PHE A 197 -5.62 -12.31 22.83
CA PHE A 197 -4.73 -11.40 22.13
C PHE A 197 -4.60 -10.05 22.86
N SER A 198 -5.42 -9.85 23.90
CA SER A 198 -5.39 -8.67 24.77
C SER A 198 -4.37 -8.85 25.88
N GLN A 199 -3.69 -7.77 26.27
CA GLN A 199 -2.83 -7.75 27.47
C GLN A 199 -3.64 -7.52 28.77
N SER A 200 -4.87 -8.02 28.85
CA SER A 200 -5.73 -7.83 30.03
C SER A 200 -5.29 -8.71 31.19
N GLU A 201 -5.42 -8.20 32.42
CA GLU A 201 -5.14 -9.01 33.62
C GLU A 201 -6.17 -10.13 33.78
N PHE A 202 -7.41 -9.91 33.36
CA PHE A 202 -8.47 -10.92 33.46
C PHE A 202 -8.17 -12.13 32.57
N ALA A 203 -7.61 -11.96 31.37
CA ALA A 203 -7.30 -13.04 30.43
C ALA A 203 -5.90 -13.65 30.58
N LYS A 204 -5.10 -13.23 31.57
CA LYS A 204 -3.68 -13.59 31.68
C LYS A 204 -3.45 -15.04 32.10
N ILE A 205 -3.23 -15.91 31.12
CA ILE A 205 -2.83 -17.31 31.31
C ILE A 205 -1.30 -17.43 31.12
N THR A 206 -0.56 -17.77 32.18
CA THR A 206 0.90 -17.93 32.11
C THR A 206 1.30 -19.41 32.24
N GLU A 207 2.24 -19.86 31.41
CA GLU A 207 2.77 -21.24 31.43
C GLU A 207 3.27 -21.67 32.82
N GLN A 208 3.90 -20.76 33.57
CA GLN A 208 4.35 -21.00 34.94
C GLN A 208 3.20 -21.39 35.90
N ASN A 209 2.01 -20.81 35.74
CA ASN A 209 0.86 -21.18 36.58
C ASN A 209 0.33 -22.56 36.21
N VAL A 210 0.37 -22.91 34.91
CA VAL A 210 -0.06 -24.23 34.42
C VAL A 210 0.89 -25.31 34.93
N GLU A 211 2.20 -25.08 34.85
CA GLU A 211 3.22 -25.99 35.36
C GLU A 211 3.11 -26.17 36.88
N LYS A 212 2.97 -25.09 37.64
CA LYS A 212 2.75 -25.15 39.09
C LYS A 212 1.55 -26.03 39.47
N LEU A 213 0.44 -25.92 38.74
CA LEU A 213 -0.78 -26.68 39.02
C LEU A 213 -0.72 -28.13 38.52
N SER A 214 0.02 -28.41 37.44
CA SER A 214 0.13 -29.76 36.87
C SER A 214 0.92 -30.74 37.75
N HIS A 215 1.82 -30.22 38.59
CA HIS A 215 2.57 -31.02 39.57
C HIS A 215 1.76 -31.43 40.81
N LEU A 216 0.53 -30.92 40.97
CA LEU A 216 -0.31 -31.20 42.13
C LEU A 216 -1.30 -32.33 41.83
N ASP A 217 -1.30 -33.37 42.68
CA ASP A 217 -2.30 -34.45 42.61
C ASP A 217 -3.64 -34.04 43.26
N ASN A 218 -3.61 -33.13 44.25
CA ASN A 218 -4.82 -32.57 44.86
C ASN A 218 -4.55 -31.14 45.38
N ILE A 219 -5.42 -30.18 45.03
CA ILE A 219 -5.23 -28.78 45.44
C ILE A 219 -5.40 -28.53 46.95
N TYR A 220 -6.09 -29.44 47.64
CA TYR A 220 -6.33 -29.37 49.09
C TYR A 220 -5.61 -30.49 49.84
N ALA A 221 -4.47 -30.95 49.34
CA ALA A 221 -3.77 -32.09 49.94
C ALA A 221 -3.48 -31.88 51.43
N CYS A 222 -3.00 -30.70 51.84
CA CYS A 222 -2.71 -30.41 53.24
C CYS A 222 -3.96 -30.10 54.06
N THR A 223 -4.97 -29.47 53.45
CA THR A 223 -6.25 -29.12 54.09
C THR A 223 -7.08 -30.39 54.36
N ARG A 224 -7.11 -31.35 53.43
CA ARG A 224 -7.80 -32.65 53.60
C ARG A 224 -7.24 -33.50 54.73
N ILE A 225 -5.97 -33.33 55.07
CA ILE A 225 -5.34 -34.00 56.22
C ILE A 225 -5.86 -33.41 57.54
N ARG A 226 -6.23 -32.12 57.54
CA ARG A 226 -6.63 -31.36 58.74
C ARG A 226 -8.15 -31.34 58.95
N CYS A 227 -8.94 -31.36 57.88
CA CYS A 227 -10.40 -31.34 57.94
C CYS A 227 -11.05 -31.96 56.68
N PHE A 228 -12.35 -32.22 56.75
CA PHE A 228 -13.13 -32.52 55.54
C PHE A 228 -13.20 -31.26 54.68
N VAL A 229 -12.90 -31.40 53.39
CA VAL A 229 -12.88 -30.29 52.45
C VAL A 229 -14.14 -30.34 51.60
N HIS A 230 -14.97 -29.32 51.73
CA HIS A 230 -16.09 -29.03 50.85
C HIS A 230 -15.76 -27.83 49.96
N ILE A 231 -16.57 -27.59 48.92
CA ILE A 231 -16.45 -26.36 48.11
C ILE A 231 -16.58 -25.12 49.00
N ASP A 232 -17.47 -25.17 50.01
CA ASP A 232 -17.73 -24.07 50.94
C ASP A 232 -16.61 -23.86 51.96
N SER A 233 -15.69 -24.83 52.10
CA SER A 233 -14.48 -24.69 52.92
C SER A 233 -13.55 -23.60 52.38
N ARG A 234 -13.82 -23.05 51.19
CA ARG A 234 -13.17 -21.85 50.63
C ARG A 234 -13.64 -20.54 51.27
N PHE A 235 -14.84 -20.52 51.83
CA PHE A 235 -15.48 -19.32 52.37
C PHE A 235 -15.66 -19.39 53.90
N VAL A 236 -15.76 -20.61 54.45
CA VAL A 236 -16.11 -20.84 55.85
C VAL A 236 -14.93 -21.38 56.67
N ASP A 237 -14.15 -22.30 56.11
CA ASP A 237 -13.03 -22.96 56.78
C ASP A 237 -11.69 -22.29 56.42
N ARG A 238 -10.69 -22.37 57.31
CA ARG A 238 -9.33 -21.91 56.96
C ARG A 238 -8.63 -22.97 56.12
N ILE A 239 -8.41 -22.65 54.85
CA ILE A 239 -7.49 -23.38 53.97
C ILE A 239 -6.12 -23.45 54.65
N ALA A 240 -5.43 -24.58 54.54
CA ALA A 240 -4.06 -24.72 55.03
C ALA A 240 -3.16 -23.69 54.33
N ALA A 241 -2.29 -23.00 55.08
CA ALA A 241 -1.39 -21.98 54.52
C ALA A 241 -0.49 -22.55 53.40
N GLU A 242 -0.22 -23.85 53.44
CA GLU A 242 0.55 -24.59 52.45
C GLU A 242 -0.20 -24.80 51.13
N ASP A 243 -1.54 -24.85 51.15
CA ASP A 243 -2.40 -24.99 49.96
C ASP A 243 -2.85 -23.63 49.40
N GLU A 244 -2.73 -22.55 50.18
CA GLU A 244 -3.35 -21.24 49.88
C GLU A 244 -2.84 -20.61 48.56
N GLU A 245 -1.52 -20.62 48.31
CA GLU A 245 -0.95 -20.10 47.05
C GLU A 245 -1.45 -20.89 45.83
N ALA A 246 -1.56 -22.21 45.96
CA ALA A 246 -2.02 -23.08 44.89
C ALA A 246 -3.51 -22.83 44.59
N VAL A 247 -4.34 -22.69 45.62
CA VAL A 247 -5.78 -22.37 45.47
C VAL A 247 -5.96 -20.98 44.83
N GLN A 248 -5.21 -19.97 45.25
CA GLN A 248 -5.26 -18.64 44.64
C GLN A 248 -4.85 -18.68 43.16
N THR A 249 -3.81 -19.45 42.83
CA THR A 249 -3.36 -19.65 41.45
C THR A 249 -4.42 -20.36 40.62
N LEU A 250 -5.07 -21.38 41.18
CA LEU A 250 -6.20 -22.08 40.55
C LEU A 250 -7.36 -21.12 40.26
N ASN A 251 -7.81 -20.33 41.25
CA ASN A 251 -8.95 -19.43 41.07
C ASN A 251 -8.66 -18.34 40.05
N ARG A 252 -7.44 -17.79 40.00
CA ARG A 252 -7.00 -16.90 38.92
C ARG A 252 -7.10 -17.58 37.56
N MET A 253 -6.58 -18.80 37.44
CA MET A 253 -6.60 -19.57 36.18
C MET A 253 -8.03 -19.89 35.73
N ILE A 254 -8.90 -20.29 36.65
CA ILE A 254 -10.32 -20.55 36.35
C ILE A 254 -11.01 -19.28 35.88
N PHE A 255 -10.81 -18.15 36.58
CA PHE A 255 -11.39 -16.88 36.14
C PHE A 255 -10.89 -16.46 34.76
N SER A 256 -9.60 -16.62 34.47
CA SER A 256 -9.05 -16.33 33.15
C SER A 256 -9.60 -17.25 32.06
N LEU A 257 -9.77 -18.54 32.34
CA LEU A 257 -10.39 -19.47 31.41
C LEU A 257 -11.86 -19.11 31.14
N LEU A 258 -12.61 -18.68 32.17
CA LEU A 258 -13.97 -18.15 32.01
C LEU A 258 -13.99 -16.87 31.14
N ARG A 259 -13.08 -15.92 31.39
CA ARG A 259 -12.94 -14.68 30.61
C ARG A 259 -12.61 -14.94 29.14
N THR A 260 -11.86 -16.01 28.84
CA THR A 260 -11.49 -16.42 27.48
C THR A 260 -12.50 -17.39 26.83
N GLY A 261 -13.61 -17.73 27.50
CA GLY A 261 -14.60 -18.68 26.99
C GLY A 261 -14.11 -20.14 26.91
N ARG A 262 -12.94 -20.47 27.47
CA ARG A 262 -12.31 -21.81 27.44
C ARG A 262 -12.86 -22.71 28.55
N LEU A 263 -14.16 -22.94 28.52
CA LEU A 263 -14.89 -23.66 29.58
C LEU A 263 -14.43 -25.12 29.74
N GLU A 264 -14.10 -25.80 28.64
CA GLU A 264 -13.63 -27.19 28.67
C GLU A 264 -12.26 -27.32 29.31
N ASP A 265 -11.33 -26.40 29.02
CA ASP A 265 -10.01 -26.39 29.65
C ASP A 265 -10.12 -26.15 31.16
N ALA A 266 -11.08 -25.32 31.60
CA ALA A 266 -11.37 -25.11 33.00
C ALA A 266 -11.89 -26.39 33.68
N LYS A 267 -12.77 -27.16 33.02
CA LYS A 267 -13.24 -28.47 33.53
C LYS A 267 -12.10 -29.48 33.62
N ILE A 268 -11.24 -29.56 32.60
CA ILE A 268 -10.06 -30.44 32.59
C ILE A 268 -9.11 -30.08 33.73
N LEU A 269 -8.84 -28.78 33.91
CA LEU A 269 -8.00 -28.29 35.01
C LEU A 269 -8.58 -28.69 36.37
N LEU A 270 -9.89 -28.52 36.57
CA LEU A 270 -10.58 -28.90 37.82
C LEU A 270 -10.57 -30.42 38.07
N ALA A 271 -10.70 -31.23 37.01
CA ALA A 271 -10.61 -32.69 37.12
C ALA A 271 -9.19 -33.13 37.53
N ASN A 272 -8.16 -32.53 36.95
CA ASN A 272 -6.76 -32.82 37.26
C ASN A 272 -6.43 -32.54 38.74
N VAL A 273 -6.95 -31.43 39.28
CA VAL A 273 -6.74 -31.06 40.70
C VAL A 273 -7.75 -31.68 41.67
N LYS A 274 -8.56 -32.64 41.20
CA LYS A 274 -9.56 -33.41 41.97
C LYS A 274 -10.70 -32.58 42.59
N LEU A 275 -11.22 -31.61 41.84
CA LEU A 275 -12.39 -30.81 42.18
C LEU A 275 -13.54 -30.93 41.16
N PRO A 276 -14.07 -32.15 40.91
CA PRO A 276 -15.10 -32.38 39.89
C PRO A 276 -16.42 -31.68 40.21
N ALA A 277 -16.75 -31.46 41.49
CA ALA A 277 -17.96 -30.76 41.88
C ALA A 277 -17.96 -29.29 41.42
N PHE A 278 -16.79 -28.65 41.34
CA PHE A 278 -16.70 -27.28 40.85
C PHE A 278 -16.87 -27.22 39.32
N ALA A 279 -16.49 -28.27 38.60
CA ALA A 279 -16.69 -28.38 37.16
C ALA A 279 -18.18 -28.39 36.78
N ALA A 280 -19.07 -28.88 37.66
CA ALA A 280 -20.51 -28.84 37.45
C ALA A 280 -21.08 -27.41 37.39
N PHE A 281 -20.46 -26.45 38.09
CA PHE A 281 -20.87 -25.04 38.04
C PHE A 281 -20.46 -24.37 36.73
N ILE A 282 -19.42 -24.86 36.05
CA ILE A 282 -19.04 -24.36 34.72
C ILE A 282 -20.14 -24.66 33.68
N SER A 283 -20.84 -25.79 33.82
CA SER A 283 -21.95 -26.15 32.93
C SER A 283 -23.11 -25.15 32.94
N ILE A 284 -23.21 -24.33 33.99
CA ILE A 284 -24.22 -23.27 34.12
C ILE A 284 -23.91 -22.13 33.16
N ARG A 285 -22.62 -21.79 33.01
CA ARG A 285 -22.14 -20.83 32.01
C ARG A 285 -22.23 -21.39 30.59
N GLU A 286 -21.94 -22.68 30.44
CA GLU A 286 -22.03 -23.39 29.15
C GLU A 286 -23.45 -23.36 28.55
N PHE A 287 -24.48 -23.11 29.36
CA PHE A 287 -25.85 -22.92 28.87
C PHE A 287 -25.95 -21.81 27.80
N LEU A 288 -25.12 -20.77 27.87
CA LEU A 288 -25.13 -19.68 26.87
C LEU A 288 -24.64 -20.13 25.49
N THR A 289 -23.89 -21.23 25.41
CA THR A 289 -23.19 -21.66 24.19
C THR A 289 -23.54 -23.06 23.73
N ASN A 290 -24.07 -23.92 24.61
CA ASN A 290 -24.37 -25.32 24.31
C ASN A 290 -25.89 -25.58 24.22
N PRO A 291 -26.43 -25.76 23.00
CA PRO A 291 -27.85 -26.07 22.78
C PRO A 291 -28.34 -27.34 23.46
N ARG A 292 -27.45 -28.31 23.73
CA ARG A 292 -27.82 -29.59 24.37
C ARG A 292 -28.29 -29.44 25.80
N LEU A 293 -27.91 -28.35 26.47
CA LEU A 293 -28.32 -28.06 27.84
C LEU A 293 -29.71 -27.43 27.93
N SER A 294 -30.37 -27.20 26.79
CA SER A 294 -31.68 -26.54 26.72
C SER A 294 -32.67 -27.28 25.79
N PRO A 295 -32.88 -28.59 25.98
CA PRO A 295 -33.80 -29.36 25.14
C PRO A 295 -35.24 -28.86 25.28
N THR A 296 -35.98 -28.82 24.17
CA THR A 296 -37.41 -28.50 24.17
C THR A 296 -38.29 -29.69 24.58
N ASP A 297 -37.74 -30.91 24.54
CA ASP A 297 -38.43 -32.11 24.99
C ASP A 297 -38.50 -32.15 26.52
N ILE A 298 -39.71 -32.37 27.04
CA ILE A 298 -40.01 -32.42 28.48
C ILE A 298 -39.44 -33.71 29.11
N PHE A 299 -39.24 -34.75 28.31
CA PHE A 299 -38.71 -36.04 28.78
C PHE A 299 -37.19 -36.11 28.81
N ASP A 300 -36.50 -35.05 28.36
CA ASP A 300 -35.04 -34.98 28.41
C ASP A 300 -34.57 -34.69 29.84
N GLU A 301 -33.50 -35.37 30.28
CA GLU A 301 -32.92 -35.20 31.62
C GLU A 301 -32.45 -33.76 31.87
N MET A 302 -32.07 -33.03 30.82
CA MET A 302 -31.61 -31.64 30.90
C MET A 302 -32.76 -30.62 30.80
N HIS A 303 -34.01 -31.05 30.66
CA HIS A 303 -35.16 -30.13 30.57
C HIS A 303 -35.26 -29.19 31.78
N ASP A 304 -35.12 -29.74 32.98
CA ASP A 304 -35.16 -28.98 34.24
C ASP A 304 -33.88 -28.20 34.53
N PHE A 305 -32.81 -28.38 33.74
CA PHE A 305 -31.54 -27.69 33.95
C PHE A 305 -31.71 -26.17 33.85
N ALA A 306 -32.51 -25.69 32.90
CA ALA A 306 -32.82 -24.27 32.74
C ALA A 306 -33.48 -23.66 34.00
N ARG A 307 -34.37 -24.43 34.65
CA ARG A 307 -35.01 -24.04 35.91
C ARG A 307 -34.02 -24.01 37.06
N ASN A 308 -33.20 -25.06 37.21
CA ASN A 308 -32.20 -25.16 38.27
C ASN A 308 -31.12 -24.07 38.16
N ARG A 309 -30.78 -23.65 36.94
CA ARG A 309 -29.84 -22.57 36.67
C ARG A 309 -30.24 -21.26 37.34
N LEU A 310 -31.54 -20.89 37.31
CA LEU A 310 -32.05 -19.66 37.91
C LEU A 310 -31.87 -19.66 39.44
N PHE A 311 -32.15 -20.78 40.11
CA PHE A 311 -31.94 -20.92 41.54
C PHE A 311 -30.45 -20.87 41.89
N PHE A 312 -29.60 -21.54 41.11
CA PHE A 312 -28.16 -21.48 41.32
C PHE A 312 -27.61 -20.06 41.19
N LYS A 313 -28.06 -19.30 40.18
CA LYS A 313 -27.63 -17.91 39.99
C LYS A 313 -27.94 -17.05 41.22
N GLN A 314 -29.10 -17.25 41.85
CA GLN A 314 -29.40 -16.58 43.13
C GLN A 314 -28.44 -17.03 44.24
N THR A 315 -28.21 -18.34 44.39
CA THR A 315 -27.28 -18.88 45.39
C THR A 315 -25.87 -18.30 45.19
N ALA A 316 -25.37 -18.24 43.96
CA ALA A 316 -24.06 -17.68 43.63
C ALA A 316 -23.92 -16.21 44.05
N ARG A 317 -24.98 -15.40 43.89
CA ARG A 317 -25.02 -14.00 44.36
C ARG A 317 -24.99 -13.86 45.88
N GLU A 318 -25.53 -14.84 46.61
CA GLU A 318 -25.61 -14.81 48.07
C GLU A 318 -24.40 -15.47 48.75
N LEU A 319 -23.67 -16.33 48.02
CA LEU A 319 -22.56 -17.11 48.55
C LEU A 319 -21.34 -16.25 48.91
N VAL A 320 -21.05 -15.20 48.14
CA VAL A 320 -19.90 -14.32 48.34
C VAL A 320 -20.35 -12.87 48.50
N PRO A 321 -20.35 -12.32 49.72
CA PRO A 321 -20.63 -10.90 49.95
C PRO A 321 -19.55 -10.02 49.33
N VAL A 322 -19.95 -8.93 48.67
CA VAL A 322 -19.07 -7.99 47.94
C VAL A 322 -17.99 -7.36 48.83
N ASP A 323 -18.26 -7.22 50.14
CA ASP A 323 -17.37 -6.57 51.11
C ASP A 323 -16.62 -7.55 52.03
N ASP A 324 -16.56 -8.84 51.69
CA ASP A 324 -15.81 -9.81 52.49
C ASP A 324 -14.32 -9.84 52.12
N ASP A 325 -13.51 -9.10 52.89
CA ASP A 325 -12.03 -9.06 52.76
C ASP A 325 -11.36 -10.44 52.89
N ARG A 326 -12.08 -11.45 53.40
CA ARG A 326 -11.57 -12.83 53.51
C ARG A 326 -11.59 -13.57 52.18
N VAL A 327 -12.39 -13.10 51.21
CA VAL A 327 -12.55 -13.76 49.91
C VAL A 327 -11.63 -13.07 48.88
N GLN A 328 -10.86 -13.89 48.17
CA GLN A 328 -9.96 -13.41 47.13
C GLN A 328 -10.74 -12.74 45.98
N LYS A 329 -10.14 -11.72 45.36
CA LYS A 329 -10.75 -11.01 44.22
C LYS A 329 -11.11 -11.96 43.07
N SER A 330 -10.27 -12.95 42.77
CA SER A 330 -10.54 -13.94 41.73
C SER A 330 -11.76 -14.80 42.04
N ASP A 331 -11.97 -15.19 43.30
CA ASP A 331 -13.18 -15.89 43.73
C ASP A 331 -14.42 -14.99 43.61
N GLN A 332 -14.35 -13.75 44.09
CA GLN A 332 -15.43 -12.77 43.93
C GLN A 332 -15.83 -12.65 42.45
N CYS A 333 -14.86 -12.54 41.54
CA CYS A 333 -15.12 -12.46 40.11
C CYS A 333 -15.73 -13.74 39.51
N ILE A 334 -15.31 -14.94 39.95
CA ILE A 334 -15.91 -16.20 39.48
C ILE A 334 -17.39 -16.25 39.86
N TRP A 335 -17.72 -15.98 41.12
CA TRP A 335 -19.10 -16.04 41.61
C TRP A 335 -19.94 -14.89 41.06
N ALA A 336 -19.36 -13.70 40.86
CA ALA A 336 -20.02 -12.61 40.17
C ALA A 336 -20.32 -12.95 38.70
N THR A 337 -19.45 -13.73 38.04
CA THR A 337 -19.69 -14.22 36.67
C THR A 337 -20.87 -15.19 36.64
N PHE A 338 -20.90 -16.19 37.53
CA PHE A 338 -22.01 -17.14 37.62
C PHE A 338 -23.31 -16.51 38.11
N GLY A 339 -23.21 -15.52 39.00
CA GLY A 339 -24.33 -14.77 39.53
C GLY A 339 -24.83 -13.69 38.58
N GLY A 340 -24.07 -13.28 37.55
CA GLY A 340 -24.38 -12.08 36.76
C GLY A 340 -24.46 -10.82 37.63
N ASP A 341 -23.45 -10.59 38.47
CA ASP A 341 -23.28 -9.37 39.26
C ASP A 341 -22.31 -8.41 38.57
N LEU A 342 -22.88 -7.43 37.87
CA LEU A 342 -22.12 -6.45 37.11
C LEU A 342 -21.27 -5.53 38.01
N ALA A 343 -21.77 -5.15 39.19
CA ALA A 343 -21.11 -4.17 40.04
C ALA A 343 -19.74 -4.70 40.53
N THR A 344 -19.73 -5.96 40.98
CA THR A 344 -18.50 -6.65 41.39
C THR A 344 -17.53 -6.80 40.23
N LEU A 345 -17.99 -7.24 39.04
CA LEU A 345 -17.12 -7.38 37.87
C LEU A 345 -16.50 -6.03 37.42
N LEU A 346 -17.29 -4.95 37.38
CA LEU A 346 -16.80 -3.62 37.00
C LEU A 346 -15.81 -3.04 38.03
N SER A 347 -16.00 -3.34 39.33
CA SER A 347 -15.09 -2.88 40.38
C SER A 347 -13.66 -3.43 40.23
N HIS A 348 -13.52 -4.60 39.61
CA HIS A 348 -12.22 -5.24 39.36
C HIS A 348 -11.74 -5.06 37.91
N ALA A 349 -12.57 -4.56 37.00
CA ALA A 349 -12.24 -4.38 35.59
C ALA A 349 -11.36 -3.15 35.34
N LEU A 350 -10.09 -3.39 35.02
CA LEU A 350 -9.11 -2.34 34.76
C LEU A 350 -9.11 -1.87 33.30
N SER A 351 -9.28 -2.78 32.35
CA SER A 351 -9.27 -2.47 30.92
C SER A 351 -10.68 -2.21 30.38
N THR A 352 -10.78 -1.43 29.29
CA THR A 352 -12.05 -1.19 28.60
C THR A 352 -12.63 -2.48 28.02
N GLU A 353 -11.78 -3.42 27.60
CA GLU A 353 -12.20 -4.73 27.10
C GLU A 353 -12.80 -5.62 28.20
N ASP A 354 -12.25 -5.57 29.41
CA ASP A 354 -12.80 -6.31 30.56
C ASP A 354 -14.14 -5.73 31.02
N ARG A 355 -14.29 -4.41 30.96
CA ARG A 355 -15.58 -3.75 31.19
C ARG A 355 -16.60 -4.17 30.13
N LEU A 356 -16.22 -4.18 28.85
CA LEU A 356 -17.08 -4.63 27.77
C LEU A 356 -17.51 -6.08 27.99
N TRP A 357 -16.58 -6.98 28.33
CA TRP A 357 -16.90 -8.37 28.66
C TRP A 357 -17.85 -8.47 29.85
N ALA A 358 -17.64 -7.69 30.92
CA ALA A 358 -18.52 -7.70 32.09
C ALA A 358 -19.95 -7.28 31.74
N TYR A 359 -20.12 -6.21 30.95
CA TYR A 359 -21.42 -5.77 30.44
C TYR A 359 -22.07 -6.83 29.55
N LEU A 360 -21.35 -7.35 28.56
CA LEU A 360 -21.87 -8.37 27.63
C LEU A 360 -22.26 -9.66 28.36
N SER A 361 -21.42 -10.11 29.29
CA SER A 361 -21.64 -11.30 30.12
C SER A 361 -22.91 -11.15 30.93
N CYS A 362 -23.08 -10.06 31.68
CA CYS A 362 -24.28 -9.83 32.48
C CYS A 362 -25.53 -9.61 31.61
N ALA A 363 -25.40 -8.91 30.47
CA ALA A 363 -26.51 -8.69 29.56
C ALA A 363 -26.99 -9.99 28.90
N ALA A 364 -26.09 -10.86 28.46
CA ALA A 364 -26.43 -12.17 27.89
C ALA A 364 -27.18 -13.04 28.92
N GLU A 365 -26.66 -13.12 30.15
CA GLU A 365 -27.28 -13.88 31.24
C GLU A 365 -28.67 -13.31 31.60
N ALA A 366 -28.83 -11.99 31.64
CA ALA A 366 -30.11 -11.34 31.97
C ALA A 366 -31.16 -11.50 30.84
N LEU A 367 -30.76 -11.33 29.58
CA LEU A 367 -31.64 -11.56 28.43
C LEU A 367 -32.09 -13.01 28.35
N LEU A 368 -31.18 -13.95 28.60
CA LEU A 368 -31.51 -15.37 28.66
C LEU A 368 -32.54 -15.65 29.78
N ASP A 369 -32.29 -15.12 30.97
CA ASP A 369 -33.18 -15.31 32.12
C ASP A 369 -34.58 -14.75 31.84
N GLU A 370 -34.69 -13.57 31.22
CA GLU A 370 -35.98 -12.99 30.87
C GLU A 370 -36.80 -13.88 29.93
N GLU A 371 -36.15 -14.49 28.95
CA GLU A 371 -36.80 -15.39 27.98
C GLU A 371 -37.14 -16.75 28.59
N LEU A 372 -36.24 -17.32 29.39
CA LEU A 372 -36.52 -18.53 30.18
C LEU A 372 -37.71 -18.32 31.10
N LEU A 373 -37.78 -17.18 31.77
CA LEU A 373 -38.89 -16.81 32.61
C LEU A 373 -40.18 -16.67 31.80
N LYS A 374 -40.16 -16.12 30.58
CA LYS A 374 -41.35 -16.06 29.71
C LYS A 374 -41.90 -17.43 29.35
N GLU A 375 -41.04 -18.40 29.06
CA GLU A 375 -41.43 -19.79 28.78
C GLU A 375 -42.05 -20.47 30.01
N HIS A 376 -41.42 -20.33 31.18
CA HIS A 376 -41.80 -21.06 32.40
C HIS A 376 -42.87 -20.34 33.26
N LYS A 377 -43.13 -19.06 32.99
CA LYS A 377 -44.10 -18.16 33.70
C LYS A 377 -45.50 -18.73 33.85
N LYS A 378 -45.92 -19.65 32.98
CA LYS A 378 -47.29 -20.16 32.94
C LYS A 378 -47.56 -21.30 33.95
N LYS A 379 -46.56 -21.83 34.66
CA LYS A 379 -46.71 -23.09 35.41
C LYS A 379 -46.10 -23.15 36.82
N ASP A 380 -45.27 -22.19 37.25
CA ASP A 380 -44.54 -22.28 38.53
C ASP A 380 -44.54 -20.95 39.33
N GLY A 381 -45.13 -20.97 40.53
CA GLY A 381 -45.24 -19.81 41.42
C GLY A 381 -43.97 -19.49 42.20
N GLU A 382 -43.11 -20.47 42.48
CA GLU A 382 -41.82 -20.26 43.15
C GLU A 382 -40.84 -19.57 42.19
N LEU A 383 -40.85 -19.97 40.93
CA LEU A 383 -40.08 -19.34 39.87
C LEU A 383 -40.48 -17.88 39.64
N MET A 384 -41.75 -17.53 39.86
CA MET A 384 -42.22 -16.14 39.78
C MET A 384 -41.72 -15.26 40.91
N ALA A 385 -41.64 -15.79 42.13
CA ALA A 385 -41.04 -15.08 43.27
C ALA A 385 -39.53 -14.86 43.03
N LEU A 386 -38.84 -15.90 42.55
CA LEU A 386 -37.43 -15.85 42.16
C LEU A 386 -37.17 -14.82 41.05
N ALA A 387 -37.97 -14.85 39.98
CA ALA A 387 -37.91 -13.91 38.88
C ALA A 387 -38.00 -12.46 39.33
N THR A 388 -38.91 -12.20 40.27
CA THR A 388 -39.14 -10.86 40.81
C THR A 388 -37.94 -10.39 41.64
N ASP A 389 -37.32 -11.29 42.42
CA ASP A 389 -36.11 -10.93 43.18
C ASP A 389 -34.88 -10.73 42.29
N ILE A 390 -34.69 -11.58 41.27
CA ILE A 390 -33.63 -11.42 40.26
C ILE A 390 -33.79 -10.07 39.54
N GLN A 391 -34.99 -9.75 39.05
CA GLN A 391 -35.27 -8.48 38.36
C GLN A 391 -35.11 -7.25 39.28
N ARG A 392 -35.53 -7.36 40.55
CA ARG A 392 -35.35 -6.29 41.54
C ARG A 392 -33.88 -5.99 41.82
N ARG A 393 -33.03 -7.03 41.86
CA ARG A 393 -31.59 -6.92 42.19
C ARG A 393 -30.72 -6.56 40.98
N GLU A 394 -31.07 -7.00 39.77
CA GLU A 394 -30.37 -6.58 38.54
C GLU A 394 -30.53 -5.08 38.26
N GLY A 395 -31.51 -4.43 38.90
CA GLY A 395 -31.81 -3.01 38.74
C GLY A 395 -32.47 -2.72 37.39
N MET A 396 -33.05 -1.52 37.26
CA MET A 396 -33.50 -1.02 35.96
C MET A 396 -32.34 -0.50 35.08
N ASP A 397 -31.13 -0.46 35.64
CA ASP A 397 -29.98 0.26 35.08
C ASP A 397 -28.97 -0.65 34.35
N LEU A 398 -29.18 -1.99 34.30
CA LEU A 398 -28.34 -2.89 33.52
C LEU A 398 -28.54 -2.65 32.01
N PRO A 399 -27.52 -2.21 31.25
CA PRO A 399 -27.66 -2.04 29.80
C PRO A 399 -27.80 -3.40 29.11
N LYS A 400 -28.92 -3.60 28.42
CA LYS A 400 -29.25 -4.89 27.76
C LYS A 400 -29.12 -4.85 26.24
N ASP A 401 -29.06 -3.67 25.64
CA ASP A 401 -28.87 -3.49 24.20
C ASP A 401 -27.45 -3.02 23.88
N VAL A 402 -27.02 -3.32 22.65
CA VAL A 402 -25.67 -3.00 22.16
C VAL A 402 -25.37 -1.51 22.30
N HIS A 403 -26.31 -0.64 21.93
CA HIS A 403 -26.11 0.80 21.97
C HIS A 403 -25.88 1.32 23.40
N SER A 404 -26.71 0.89 24.36
CA SER A 404 -26.59 1.27 25.77
C SER A 404 -25.29 0.77 26.39
N ILE A 405 -24.84 -0.45 26.07
CA ILE A 405 -23.55 -0.98 26.56
C ILE A 405 -22.39 -0.12 26.07
N PHE A 406 -22.35 0.18 24.76
CA PHE A 406 -21.29 1.01 24.20
C PHE A 406 -21.41 2.49 24.66
N ALA A 407 -22.60 2.97 25.01
CA ALA A 407 -22.78 4.28 25.63
C ALA A 407 -22.11 4.36 27.01
N GLU A 408 -22.26 3.33 27.84
CA GLU A 408 -21.58 3.25 29.15
C GLU A 408 -20.05 3.14 29.01
N LEU A 409 -19.56 2.49 27.95
CA LEU A 409 -18.13 2.42 27.68
C LEU A 409 -17.54 3.77 27.24
N ARG A 410 -18.27 4.56 26.44
CA ARG A 410 -17.84 5.90 26.02
C ARG A 410 -17.65 6.88 27.17
N ASN A 411 -18.33 6.67 28.30
CA ASN A 411 -18.10 7.47 29.50
C ASN A 411 -16.68 7.29 30.07
N ASN A 412 -16.06 6.14 29.80
CA ASN A 412 -14.78 5.74 30.38
C ASN A 412 -13.64 5.67 29.34
N GLU A 413 -13.94 5.60 28.05
CA GLU A 413 -12.97 5.44 26.97
C GLU A 413 -13.14 6.50 25.88
N SER A 414 -12.04 7.10 25.45
CA SER A 414 -12.02 8.19 24.47
C SER A 414 -11.58 7.75 23.07
N ARG A 415 -11.10 6.51 22.92
CA ARG A 415 -10.66 5.95 21.64
C ARG A 415 -11.84 5.80 20.66
N PRO A 416 -11.66 6.13 19.36
CA PRO A 416 -12.73 6.05 18.36
C PRO A 416 -13.16 4.61 18.06
N TYR A 417 -12.29 3.63 18.30
CA TYR A 417 -12.51 2.21 18.00
C TYR A 417 -13.79 1.65 18.63
N TYR A 418 -14.14 2.01 19.86
CA TYR A 418 -15.35 1.48 20.51
C TYR A 418 -16.65 2.08 19.96
N THR A 419 -16.60 3.33 19.47
CA THR A 419 -17.73 3.90 18.72
C THR A 419 -17.89 3.19 17.37
N LEU A 420 -16.77 2.84 16.73
CA LEU A 420 -16.77 2.04 15.51
C LEU A 420 -17.29 0.61 15.76
N PHE A 421 -16.82 -0.08 16.80
CA PHE A 421 -17.26 -1.44 17.16
C PHE A 421 -18.77 -1.51 17.38
N GLU A 422 -19.37 -0.49 18.01
CA GLU A 422 -20.83 -0.41 18.13
C GLU A 422 -21.51 -0.43 16.76
N HIS A 423 -21.08 0.43 15.83
CA HIS A 423 -21.68 0.52 14.51
C HIS A 423 -21.42 -0.72 13.65
N LEU A 424 -20.24 -1.34 13.78
CA LEU A 424 -19.91 -2.61 13.11
C LEU A 424 -20.78 -3.77 13.65
N ALA A 425 -20.97 -3.85 14.97
CA ALA A 425 -21.82 -4.87 15.61
C ALA A 425 -23.31 -4.72 15.26
N LEU A 426 -23.76 -3.49 15.00
CA LEU A 426 -25.10 -3.19 14.52
C LEU A 426 -25.22 -3.25 12.98
N GLU A 427 -24.14 -3.55 12.26
CA GLU A 427 -24.05 -3.55 10.79
C GLU A 427 -24.53 -2.23 10.16
N ARG A 428 -24.30 -1.11 10.86
CA ARG A 428 -24.68 0.24 10.47
C ARG A 428 -23.54 0.93 9.74
N TRP A 429 -23.26 0.50 8.51
CA TRP A 429 -22.10 0.94 7.71
C TRP A 429 -22.05 2.46 7.49
N ASP A 430 -23.17 3.12 7.18
CA ASP A 430 -23.25 4.58 7.07
C ASP A 430 -22.76 5.30 8.32
N PHE A 431 -23.20 4.84 9.49
CA PHE A 431 -22.84 5.45 10.78
C PHE A 431 -21.38 5.16 11.15
N ALA A 432 -20.86 3.99 10.77
CA ALA A 432 -19.45 3.66 10.91
C ALA A 432 -18.55 4.61 10.09
N VAL A 433 -18.91 4.87 8.82
CA VAL A 433 -18.14 5.80 7.97
C VAL A 433 -18.25 7.24 8.48
N ARG A 434 -19.44 7.65 8.95
CA ARG A 434 -19.64 8.97 9.57
C ARG A 434 -18.82 9.16 10.83
N SER A 435 -18.77 8.18 11.73
CA SER A 435 -17.98 8.29 12.96
C SER A 435 -16.48 8.39 12.68
N ILE A 436 -15.99 7.66 11.66
CA ILE A 436 -14.62 7.82 11.14
C ILE A 436 -14.41 9.25 10.62
N GLY A 437 -15.36 9.77 9.85
CA GLY A 437 -15.31 11.14 9.32
C GLY A 437 -15.32 12.23 10.37
N GLU A 438 -16.16 12.09 11.41
CA GLU A 438 -16.21 13.00 12.55
C GLU A 438 -14.89 12.97 13.33
N TYR A 439 -14.34 11.78 13.58
CA TYR A 439 -13.02 11.64 14.21
C TYR A 439 -11.91 12.28 13.36
N PHE A 440 -11.93 12.02 12.05
CA PHE A 440 -10.96 12.54 11.10
C PHE A 440 -10.99 14.07 11.01
N THR A 441 -12.19 14.67 10.97
CA THR A 441 -12.36 16.13 10.88
C THR A 441 -12.09 16.86 12.20
N ALA A 442 -12.32 16.20 13.35
CA ALA A 442 -12.00 16.76 14.65
C ALA A 442 -10.49 16.86 14.92
N LYS A 443 -9.68 16.01 14.27
CA LYS A 443 -8.21 16.01 14.36
C LYS A 443 -7.62 16.96 13.31
N LYS A 444 -6.55 17.68 13.67
CA LYS A 444 -5.80 18.49 12.69
C LYS A 444 -4.95 17.57 11.79
N GLU A 445 -4.61 18.05 10.58
CA GLU A 445 -3.67 17.35 9.69
C GLU A 445 -2.38 16.97 10.43
N GLY A 446 -1.96 15.70 10.30
CA GLY A 446 -0.78 15.15 10.96
C GLY A 446 -0.98 14.69 12.41
N GLN A 447 -2.19 14.81 12.98
CA GLN A 447 -2.50 14.29 14.33
C GLN A 447 -3.07 12.87 14.35
N ILE A 448 -3.46 12.34 13.19
CA ILE A 448 -3.93 10.96 13.04
C ILE A 448 -2.72 10.08 12.80
N ALA A 449 -2.63 8.97 13.53
CA ALA A 449 -1.52 8.04 13.37
C ALA A 449 -1.58 7.33 12.01
N ALA A 450 -0.42 6.93 11.50
CA ALA A 450 -0.31 6.23 10.22
C ALA A 450 -1.16 4.95 10.18
N ASP A 451 -1.13 4.15 11.25
CA ASP A 451 -1.91 2.91 11.37
C ASP A 451 -3.42 3.15 11.41
N GLU A 452 -3.88 4.17 12.16
CA GLU A 452 -5.30 4.54 12.19
C GLU A 452 -5.80 4.94 10.81
N LEU A 453 -5.01 5.74 10.07
CA LEU A 453 -5.36 6.15 8.72
C LEU A 453 -5.38 4.96 7.75
N ARG A 454 -4.40 4.03 7.86
CA ARG A 454 -4.40 2.78 7.11
C ARG A 454 -5.69 2.02 7.36
N PHE A 455 -6.02 1.75 8.62
CA PHE A 455 -7.22 1.00 8.99
C PHE A 455 -8.49 1.62 8.42
N PHE A 456 -8.70 2.92 8.62
CA PHE A 456 -9.90 3.60 8.14
C PHE A 456 -10.03 3.55 6.62
N VAL A 457 -8.94 3.77 5.88
CA VAL A 457 -8.98 3.73 4.41
C VAL A 457 -9.28 2.33 3.90
N HIS A 458 -8.65 1.29 4.44
CA HIS A 458 -8.88 -0.09 4.01
C HIS A 458 -10.27 -0.56 4.38
N LEU A 459 -10.79 -0.20 5.56
CA LEU A 459 -12.16 -0.49 5.95
C LEU A 459 -13.16 0.16 4.98
N VAL A 460 -13.01 1.45 4.67
CA VAL A 460 -13.98 2.13 3.80
C VAL A 460 -13.88 1.66 2.34
N ILE A 461 -12.67 1.37 1.84
CA ILE A 461 -12.49 0.75 0.51
C ILE A 461 -13.14 -0.63 0.48
N LEU A 462 -12.92 -1.47 1.49
CA LEU A 462 -13.53 -2.80 1.60
C LEU A 462 -15.06 -2.72 1.57
N LEU A 463 -15.66 -1.85 2.40
CA LEU A 463 -17.11 -1.65 2.42
C LEU A 463 -17.65 -1.25 1.04
N ARG A 464 -16.94 -0.36 0.34
CA ARG A 464 -17.32 0.08 -1.01
C ARG A 464 -17.23 -1.04 -2.05
N LEU A 465 -16.14 -1.80 -2.05
CA LEU A 465 -15.94 -2.91 -3.00
C LEU A 465 -16.94 -4.03 -2.80
N SER A 466 -17.34 -4.28 -1.55
CA SER A 466 -18.36 -5.28 -1.19
C SER A 466 -19.80 -4.80 -1.37
N GLY A 467 -20.01 -3.66 -2.03
CA GLY A 467 -21.34 -3.13 -2.32
C GLY A 467 -22.12 -2.63 -1.11
N LYS A 468 -21.45 -2.42 0.04
CA LYS A 468 -22.10 -1.84 1.23
C LYS A 468 -22.25 -0.34 1.00
N CYS A 469 -23.49 0.12 0.89
CA CYS A 469 -23.80 1.52 0.61
C CYS A 469 -23.44 2.41 1.81
N PHE A 470 -22.81 3.55 1.53
CA PHE A 470 -22.72 4.67 2.45
C PHE A 470 -22.74 6.02 1.72
N THR A 471 -23.29 7.07 2.36
CA THR A 471 -23.60 8.34 1.67
C THR A 471 -22.47 9.38 1.63
N ASP A 472 -21.47 9.29 2.51
CA ASP A 472 -20.47 10.36 2.73
C ASP A 472 -19.23 10.26 1.83
N LEU A 473 -19.44 10.34 0.51
CA LEU A 473 -18.38 10.33 -0.51
C LEU A 473 -17.29 11.41 -0.31
N PRO A 474 -17.59 12.65 0.16
CA PRO A 474 -16.55 13.65 0.38
C PRO A 474 -15.54 13.27 1.47
N ILE A 475 -15.99 12.57 2.52
CA ILE A 475 -15.14 12.10 3.61
C ILE A 475 -14.23 10.98 3.10
N PHE A 476 -14.79 10.08 2.30
CA PHE A 476 -14.03 9.03 1.64
C PHE A 476 -12.89 9.58 0.76
N ASP A 477 -13.20 10.55 -0.10
CA ASP A 477 -12.19 11.21 -0.92
C ASP A 477 -11.10 11.86 -0.05
N ALA A 478 -11.48 12.56 1.02
CA ALA A 478 -10.54 13.23 1.91
C ALA A 478 -9.60 12.25 2.65
N LEU A 479 -10.11 11.09 3.07
CA LEU A 479 -9.32 10.02 3.71
C LEU A 479 -8.27 9.47 2.74
N ILE A 480 -8.68 9.12 1.51
CA ILE A 480 -7.77 8.61 0.48
C ILE A 480 -6.72 9.66 0.12
N GLU A 481 -7.10 10.93 -0.01
CA GLU A 481 -6.15 12.01 -0.29
C GLU A 481 -5.08 12.12 0.81
N GLN A 482 -5.45 12.10 2.09
CA GLN A 482 -4.46 12.13 3.18
C GLN A 482 -3.62 10.85 3.21
N TYR A 483 -4.22 9.70 2.95
CA TYR A 483 -3.49 8.43 2.92
C TYR A 483 -2.47 8.38 1.77
N SER A 484 -2.82 8.88 0.59
CA SER A 484 -1.88 9.01 -0.53
C SER A 484 -0.68 9.90 -0.20
N LYS A 485 -0.88 10.97 0.59
CA LYS A 485 0.21 11.82 1.10
C LYS A 485 1.08 11.08 2.11
N LEU A 486 0.48 10.30 3.01
CA LEU A 486 1.20 9.46 3.97
C LEU A 486 2.07 8.43 3.25
N LEU A 487 1.53 7.72 2.25
CA LEU A 487 2.28 6.74 1.46
C LEU A 487 3.50 7.36 0.76
N GLN A 488 3.34 8.57 0.21
CA GLN A 488 4.46 9.34 -0.37
C GLN A 488 5.53 9.65 0.69
N GLN A 489 5.13 10.06 1.90
CA GLN A 489 6.07 10.32 3.01
C GLN A 489 6.80 9.04 3.44
N MET A 490 6.13 7.88 3.40
CA MET A 490 6.70 6.57 3.70
C MET A 490 7.56 5.99 2.56
N ARG A 491 7.66 6.67 1.41
CA ARG A 491 8.31 6.19 0.16
C ARG A 491 7.65 4.97 -0.48
N LEU A 492 6.37 4.72 -0.18
CA LEU A 492 5.55 3.69 -0.81
C LEU A 492 4.82 4.27 -2.03
N ILE A 493 5.58 4.83 -2.97
CA ILE A 493 5.04 5.61 -4.09
C ILE A 493 4.39 4.74 -5.17
N THR A 494 4.80 3.47 -5.27
CA THR A 494 4.41 2.54 -6.34
C THR A 494 2.96 2.08 -6.21
N ILE A 495 2.43 2.07 -4.98
CA ILE A 495 1.06 1.67 -4.65
C ILE A 495 0.07 2.85 -4.64
N VAL A 496 0.56 4.10 -4.66
CA VAL A 496 -0.29 5.31 -4.64
C VAL A 496 -1.35 5.34 -5.75
N PRO A 497 -1.06 4.94 -7.01
CA PRO A 497 -2.06 4.94 -8.08
C PRO A 497 -3.32 4.16 -7.72
N PHE A 498 -3.19 3.04 -7.02
CA PHE A 498 -4.32 2.20 -6.62
C PHE A 498 -5.32 2.98 -5.77
N TYR A 499 -4.83 3.70 -4.77
CA TYR A 499 -5.69 4.46 -3.88
C TYR A 499 -6.29 5.67 -4.59
N LEU A 500 -5.53 6.38 -5.43
CA LEU A 500 -6.05 7.51 -6.18
C LEU A 500 -7.16 7.10 -7.17
N TYR A 501 -7.08 5.90 -7.73
CA TYR A 501 -8.12 5.37 -8.63
C TYR A 501 -9.50 5.27 -7.95
N HIS A 502 -9.54 5.01 -6.64
CA HIS A 502 -10.78 4.87 -5.88
C HIS A 502 -11.48 6.21 -5.60
N LEU A 503 -10.81 7.35 -5.79
CA LEU A 503 -11.44 8.68 -5.67
C LEU A 503 -12.59 8.86 -6.66
N SER A 504 -13.42 9.88 -6.44
CA SER A 504 -14.36 10.35 -7.46
C SER A 504 -13.65 10.61 -8.81
N PRO A 505 -14.24 10.26 -9.97
CA PRO A 505 -13.54 10.27 -11.27
C PRO A 505 -12.86 11.60 -11.62
N GLU A 506 -13.53 12.72 -11.31
CA GLU A 506 -12.99 14.06 -11.53
C GLU A 506 -11.72 14.31 -10.71
N LYS A 507 -11.73 13.93 -9.43
CA LYS A 507 -10.59 14.10 -8.52
C LYS A 507 -9.48 13.08 -8.77
N SER A 508 -9.83 11.85 -9.15
CA SER A 508 -8.90 10.76 -9.39
C SER A 508 -7.83 11.17 -10.40
N THR A 509 -8.25 11.63 -11.58
CA THR A 509 -7.34 12.13 -12.62
C THR A 509 -6.58 13.37 -12.17
N GLU A 510 -7.26 14.34 -11.54
CA GLU A 510 -6.61 15.58 -11.08
C GLU A 510 -5.47 15.30 -10.08
N LYS A 511 -5.72 14.47 -9.07
CA LYS A 511 -4.76 14.13 -8.02
C LYS A 511 -3.65 13.21 -8.54
N MET A 512 -3.97 12.32 -9.47
CA MET A 512 -2.97 11.50 -10.15
C MET A 512 -1.98 12.37 -10.94
N LEU A 513 -2.48 13.38 -11.66
CA LEU A 513 -1.62 14.34 -12.36
C LEU A 513 -0.74 15.14 -11.39
N ASP A 514 -1.31 15.63 -10.29
CA ASP A 514 -0.55 16.35 -9.25
C ASP A 514 0.54 15.48 -8.61
N PHE A 515 0.29 14.18 -8.48
CA PHE A 515 1.25 13.20 -7.97
C PHE A 515 2.38 12.95 -8.99
N LEU A 516 2.05 12.65 -10.25
CA LEU A 516 3.03 12.42 -11.31
C LEU A 516 3.95 13.62 -11.51
N MET A 517 3.42 14.85 -11.45
CA MET A 517 4.21 16.08 -11.57
C MET A 517 5.26 16.26 -10.46
N LYS A 518 5.13 15.58 -9.32
CA LYS A 518 6.09 15.62 -8.21
C LYS A 518 7.19 14.56 -8.31
N LEU A 519 7.04 13.56 -9.18
CA LEU A 519 8.01 12.48 -9.33
C LEU A 519 9.24 12.95 -10.10
N THR A 520 10.42 12.76 -9.52
CA THR A 520 11.70 13.21 -10.10
C THR A 520 12.52 12.09 -10.74
N PHE A 521 12.39 10.86 -10.25
CA PHE A 521 13.24 9.74 -10.67
C PHE A 521 12.58 8.89 -11.76
N VAL A 522 13.31 8.60 -12.83
CA VAL A 522 12.79 7.88 -14.00
C VAL A 522 12.35 6.45 -13.67
N SER A 523 13.04 5.75 -12.77
CA SER A 523 12.67 4.40 -12.33
C SER A 523 11.30 4.40 -11.67
N GLU A 524 11.07 5.35 -10.75
CA GLU A 524 9.81 5.51 -10.02
C GLU A 524 8.67 5.89 -10.96
N GLN A 525 8.92 6.78 -11.93
CA GLN A 525 7.93 7.17 -12.93
C GLN A 525 7.43 5.97 -13.74
N LYS A 526 8.34 5.11 -14.23
CA LYS A 526 7.97 3.92 -15.00
C LYS A 526 7.14 2.94 -14.18
N GLU A 527 7.59 2.61 -12.97
CA GLU A 527 6.89 1.66 -12.11
C GLU A 527 5.49 2.16 -11.70
N VAL A 528 5.37 3.46 -11.40
CA VAL A 528 4.08 4.10 -11.10
C VAL A 528 3.14 4.06 -12.31
N LEU A 529 3.64 4.31 -13.53
CA LEU A 529 2.84 4.24 -14.74
C LEU A 529 2.39 2.80 -15.06
N GLU A 530 3.27 1.82 -14.87
CA GLU A 530 2.93 0.40 -15.03
C GLU A 530 1.81 -0.01 -14.07
N ASN A 531 1.90 0.39 -12.80
CA ASN A 531 0.85 0.10 -11.82
C ASN A 531 -0.44 0.85 -12.15
N ALA A 532 -0.37 2.13 -12.54
CA ALA A 532 -1.54 2.90 -12.97
C ALA A 532 -2.26 2.24 -14.16
N MET A 533 -1.51 1.69 -15.13
CA MET A 533 -2.05 0.96 -16.27
C MET A 533 -2.78 -0.31 -15.83
N LYS A 534 -2.20 -1.10 -14.91
CA LYS A 534 -2.81 -2.34 -14.38
C LYS A 534 -4.15 -2.08 -13.71
N ILE A 535 -4.29 -0.94 -13.03
CA ILE A 535 -5.52 -0.56 -12.30
C ILE A 535 -6.61 -0.03 -13.24
N GLY A 536 -6.22 0.51 -14.40
CA GLY A 536 -7.15 1.00 -15.43
C GLY A 536 -7.12 2.52 -15.66
N PHE A 537 -6.07 3.22 -15.24
CA PHE A 537 -5.85 4.59 -15.72
C PHE A 537 -5.45 4.60 -17.19
N ASP A 538 -5.93 5.61 -17.92
CA ASP A 538 -5.47 5.91 -19.26
C ASP A 538 -4.09 6.60 -19.21
N VAL A 539 -3.05 5.78 -19.13
CA VAL A 539 -1.66 6.21 -19.03
C VAL A 539 -1.24 7.13 -20.19
N PRO A 540 -1.56 6.84 -21.48
CA PRO A 540 -1.27 7.75 -22.57
C PRO A 540 -1.86 9.16 -22.38
N ASN A 541 -3.13 9.26 -21.97
CA ASN A 541 -3.74 10.57 -21.72
C ASN A 541 -3.17 11.27 -20.48
N LEU A 542 -2.87 10.53 -19.41
CA LEU A 542 -2.17 11.10 -18.25
C LEU A 542 -0.82 11.71 -18.65
N CYS A 543 0.00 11.00 -19.44
CA CYS A 543 1.30 11.52 -19.91
C CYS A 543 1.16 12.79 -20.75
N ARG A 544 0.15 12.86 -21.64
CA ARG A 544 -0.17 14.08 -22.42
C ARG A 544 -0.55 15.24 -21.52
N ASP A 545 -1.40 15.00 -20.53
CA ASP A 545 -1.89 16.02 -19.61
C ASP A 545 -0.80 16.52 -18.65
N VAL A 546 0.08 15.63 -18.17
CA VAL A 546 1.27 16.03 -17.40
C VAL A 546 2.13 16.98 -18.21
N TYR A 547 2.49 16.61 -19.44
CA TYR A 547 3.30 17.47 -20.31
C TYR A 547 2.60 18.80 -20.59
N ARG A 548 1.29 18.80 -20.89
CA ARG A 548 0.51 20.02 -21.13
C ARG A 548 0.54 20.96 -19.93
N ARG A 549 0.36 20.45 -18.70
CA ARG A 549 0.44 21.28 -17.47
C ARG A 549 1.82 21.91 -17.27
N PHE A 550 2.90 21.20 -17.61
CA PHE A 550 4.24 21.80 -17.61
C PHE A 550 4.39 22.87 -18.71
N LYS A 551 3.89 22.62 -19.92
CA LYS A 551 3.90 23.58 -21.04
C LYS A 551 3.14 24.87 -20.68
N ASP A 552 1.93 24.76 -20.13
CA ASP A 552 1.09 25.90 -19.76
C ASP A 552 1.70 26.78 -18.64
N LYS A 553 2.53 26.19 -17.78
CA LYS A 553 3.28 26.91 -16.72
C LYS A 553 4.41 27.76 -17.29
N HIS A 554 4.92 27.46 -18.49
CA HIS A 554 6.10 28.08 -19.06
C HIS A 554 5.79 28.84 -20.37
N ASN A 555 5.95 30.16 -20.34
CA ASN A 555 5.83 30.98 -21.54
C ASN A 555 7.19 31.28 -22.16
N PHE A 556 7.35 30.97 -23.45
CA PHE A 556 8.47 31.43 -24.27
C PHE A 556 8.11 32.76 -24.92
N GLY A 557 8.84 33.83 -24.59
CA GLY A 557 8.60 35.14 -25.18
C GLY A 557 9.86 36.01 -25.23
N PRO A 558 9.90 37.03 -26.11
CA PRO A 558 11.06 37.90 -26.31
C PRO A 558 11.42 38.73 -25.06
N ASN A 559 10.48 38.90 -24.13
CA ASN A 559 10.66 39.70 -22.91
C ASN A 559 11.06 38.87 -21.67
N VAL A 560 11.26 37.55 -21.82
CA VAL A 560 11.61 36.67 -20.70
C VAL A 560 13.13 36.69 -20.49
N ALA A 561 13.56 36.82 -19.23
CA ALA A 561 14.97 36.79 -18.88
C ALA A 561 15.61 35.45 -19.29
N ARG A 562 16.86 35.48 -19.79
CA ARG A 562 17.57 34.29 -20.28
C ARG A 562 17.66 33.16 -19.25
N GLU A 563 17.85 33.50 -17.98
CA GLU A 563 17.91 32.50 -16.89
C GLU A 563 16.56 31.80 -16.68
N ALA A 564 15.45 32.55 -16.78
CA ALA A 564 14.11 31.99 -16.67
C ALA A 564 13.77 31.10 -17.88
N LEU A 565 14.22 31.47 -19.08
CA LEU A 565 14.10 30.63 -20.29
C LEU A 565 14.87 29.32 -20.15
N ARG A 566 16.10 29.37 -19.61
CA ARG A 566 16.90 28.17 -19.37
C ARG A 566 16.24 27.23 -18.36
N LYS A 567 15.78 27.76 -17.23
CA LYS A 567 15.08 26.95 -16.23
C LYS A 567 13.79 26.33 -16.80
N ALA A 568 13.03 27.09 -17.58
CA ALA A 568 11.86 26.58 -18.28
C ALA A 568 12.21 25.47 -19.29
N ALA A 569 13.31 25.62 -20.03
CA ALA A 569 13.80 24.59 -20.95
C ALA A 569 14.17 23.29 -20.22
N GLU A 570 14.88 23.38 -19.09
CA GLU A 570 15.26 22.22 -18.27
C GLU A 570 14.01 21.50 -17.71
N GLU A 571 13.03 22.23 -17.18
CA GLU A 571 11.76 21.66 -16.69
C GLU A 571 10.97 20.99 -17.83
N LEU A 572 10.91 21.59 -19.02
CA LEU A 572 10.17 21.05 -20.17
C LEU A 572 10.86 19.85 -20.83
N ILE A 573 12.19 19.79 -20.83
CA ILE A 573 12.93 18.61 -21.30
C ILE A 573 12.65 17.42 -20.39
N LEU A 574 12.62 17.64 -19.08
CA LEU A 574 12.24 16.59 -18.13
C LEU A 574 10.78 16.16 -18.34
N ALA A 575 9.88 17.12 -18.56
CA ALA A 575 8.47 16.83 -18.82
C ALA A 575 8.24 16.09 -20.15
N TRP A 576 9.04 16.37 -21.19
CA TRP A 576 8.94 15.72 -22.49
C TRP A 576 9.16 14.20 -22.40
N LYS A 577 9.95 13.72 -21.42
CA LYS A 577 10.16 12.29 -21.16
C LYS A 577 8.86 11.53 -20.90
N TRP A 578 7.84 12.17 -20.33
CA TRP A 578 6.53 11.57 -20.12
C TRP A 578 5.89 11.10 -21.44
N LEU A 579 6.05 11.88 -22.51
CA LEU A 579 5.56 11.51 -23.85
C LEU A 579 6.40 10.41 -24.50
N ALA A 580 7.63 10.19 -24.04
CA ALA A 580 8.50 9.12 -24.53
C ALA A 580 8.24 7.77 -23.85
N PHE A 581 7.59 7.74 -22.68
CA PHE A 581 7.40 6.50 -21.91
C PHE A 581 6.39 5.54 -22.53
N CYS A 582 5.35 6.01 -23.20
CA CYS A 582 4.32 5.12 -23.74
C CYS A 582 4.72 4.47 -25.08
N GLU A 583 5.92 4.75 -25.62
CA GLU A 583 6.58 4.19 -26.82
C GLU A 583 5.79 4.05 -28.14
N THR A 584 4.48 3.83 -28.14
CA THR A 584 3.59 3.71 -29.28
C THR A 584 2.47 4.75 -29.24
N GLU A 585 1.70 4.88 -28.15
CA GLU A 585 0.49 5.72 -28.19
C GLU A 585 0.78 7.24 -28.15
N THR A 586 1.91 7.67 -27.61
CA THR A 586 2.26 9.11 -27.42
C THR A 586 3.40 9.59 -28.33
N VAL A 587 3.92 8.74 -29.22
CA VAL A 587 5.09 9.08 -30.07
C VAL A 587 4.83 10.26 -30.98
N TRP A 588 3.58 10.36 -31.46
CA TRP A 588 3.10 11.47 -32.27
C TRP A 588 3.26 12.81 -31.57
N ASP A 589 2.73 12.86 -30.35
CA ASP A 589 2.82 14.03 -29.48
C ASP A 589 4.29 14.30 -29.15
N ALA A 590 5.08 13.26 -28.88
CA ALA A 590 6.50 13.39 -28.58
C ALA A 590 7.28 14.08 -29.71
N ILE A 591 7.06 13.74 -30.99
CA ILE A 591 7.75 14.40 -32.11
C ILE A 591 7.29 15.84 -32.27
N ILE A 592 5.98 16.08 -32.25
CA ILE A 592 5.40 17.42 -32.43
C ILE A 592 5.94 18.36 -31.35
N GLU A 593 5.94 17.89 -30.11
CA GLU A 593 6.40 18.67 -28.96
C GLU A 593 7.93 18.79 -28.91
N ALA A 594 8.68 17.77 -29.35
CA ALA A 594 10.13 17.89 -29.50
C ALA A 594 10.48 19.00 -30.52
N ASN A 595 9.79 19.04 -31.66
CA ASN A 595 9.98 20.07 -32.67
C ASN A 595 9.62 21.47 -32.16
N PHE A 596 8.53 21.58 -31.40
CA PHE A 596 8.17 22.83 -30.74
C PHE A 596 9.29 23.32 -29.82
N LEU A 597 9.81 22.45 -28.94
CA LEU A 597 10.89 22.80 -28.01
C LEU A 597 12.19 23.14 -28.75
N LEU A 598 12.61 22.33 -29.74
CA LEU A 598 13.80 22.60 -30.56
C LEU A 598 13.68 23.94 -31.27
N ARG A 599 12.52 24.24 -31.87
CA ARG A 599 12.26 25.55 -32.49
C ARG A 599 12.46 26.69 -31.51
N LYS A 600 11.88 26.62 -30.30
CA LYS A 600 12.06 27.67 -29.28
C LYS A 600 13.50 27.75 -28.79
N PHE A 601 14.19 26.63 -28.57
CA PHE A 601 15.58 26.62 -28.12
C PHE A 601 16.52 27.24 -29.16
N PHE A 602 16.33 26.96 -30.45
CA PHE A 602 17.09 27.63 -31.52
C PHE A 602 16.78 29.13 -31.58
N LEU A 603 15.51 29.52 -31.46
CA LEU A 603 15.12 30.94 -31.50
C LEU A 603 15.78 31.77 -30.38
N TYR A 604 15.91 31.21 -29.18
CA TYR A 604 16.49 31.89 -28.01
C TYR A 604 17.97 31.57 -27.76
N GLY A 605 18.61 30.77 -28.61
CA GLY A 605 20.03 30.43 -28.52
C GLY A 605 20.40 29.46 -27.38
N LEU A 606 19.46 28.61 -26.94
CA LEU A 606 19.64 27.58 -25.90
C LEU A 606 20.18 26.27 -26.49
N MET A 607 21.39 26.31 -27.06
CA MET A 607 21.95 25.18 -27.81
C MET A 607 22.32 23.98 -26.95
N SER A 608 22.68 24.20 -25.68
CA SER A 608 22.97 23.11 -24.73
C SER A 608 21.72 22.28 -24.45
N GLU A 609 20.59 22.94 -24.24
CA GLU A 609 19.28 22.35 -23.93
C GLU A 609 18.72 21.64 -25.17
N ALA A 610 18.87 22.24 -26.35
CA ALA A 610 18.53 21.59 -27.62
C ALA A 610 19.35 20.31 -27.85
N LEU A 611 20.66 20.33 -27.58
CA LEU A 611 21.49 19.14 -27.68
C LEU A 611 21.07 18.05 -26.67
N GLN A 612 20.73 18.44 -25.44
CA GLN A 612 20.24 17.50 -24.42
C GLN A 612 18.94 16.82 -24.86
N LEU A 613 17.97 17.58 -25.40
CA LEU A 613 16.73 17.02 -25.93
C LEU A 613 17.02 16.03 -27.07
N MET A 614 17.94 16.37 -27.98
CA MET A 614 18.34 15.49 -29.08
C MET A 614 19.02 14.20 -28.62
N GLN A 615 19.79 14.24 -27.53
CA GLN A 615 20.42 13.05 -26.95
C GLN A 615 19.41 12.14 -26.21
N LEU A 616 18.35 12.75 -25.66
CA LEU A 616 17.28 12.02 -24.99
C LEU A 616 16.29 11.40 -25.97
N ALA A 617 16.02 12.07 -27.10
CA ALA A 617 15.15 11.54 -28.13
C ALA A 617 15.81 10.35 -28.84
N PRO A 618 15.08 9.23 -29.06
CA PRO A 618 15.59 8.13 -29.87
C PRO A 618 16.01 8.62 -31.26
N GLU A 619 17.17 8.20 -31.77
CA GLU A 619 17.63 8.60 -33.11
C GLU A 619 16.61 8.28 -34.20
N LYS A 620 15.82 7.23 -34.00
CA LYS A 620 14.77 6.75 -34.92
C LYS A 620 13.36 7.17 -34.52
N LEU A 621 13.20 8.17 -33.65
CA LEU A 621 11.89 8.65 -33.21
C LEU A 621 10.92 8.91 -34.40
N PRO A 622 11.33 9.57 -35.51
CA PRO A 622 10.45 9.75 -36.66
C PRO A 622 10.07 8.45 -37.38
N GLU A 623 11.00 7.49 -37.50
CA GLU A 623 10.71 6.18 -38.08
C GLU A 623 9.72 5.40 -37.20
N ILE A 624 9.85 5.49 -35.87
CA ILE A 624 8.96 4.84 -34.92
C ILE A 624 7.54 5.40 -35.08
N ALA A 625 7.37 6.72 -35.09
CA ALA A 625 6.03 7.32 -35.26
C ALA A 625 5.34 6.92 -36.57
N LEU A 626 6.08 6.90 -37.67
CA LEU A 626 5.55 6.46 -38.96
C LEU A 626 5.10 5.00 -38.94
N ARG A 627 5.93 4.11 -38.38
CA ARG A 627 5.60 2.69 -38.27
C ARG A 627 4.39 2.48 -37.37
N THR A 628 4.29 3.21 -36.26
CA THR A 628 3.13 3.15 -35.37
C THR A 628 1.87 3.60 -36.10
N PHE A 629 1.91 4.70 -36.88
CA PHE A 629 0.76 5.10 -37.70
C PHE A 629 0.28 4.01 -38.64
N GLN A 630 1.22 3.44 -39.40
CA GLN A 630 0.91 2.45 -40.40
C GLN A 630 0.38 1.16 -39.77
N THR A 631 0.76 0.89 -38.52
CA THR A 631 0.26 -0.26 -37.75
C THR A 631 -1.16 -0.01 -37.24
N GLU A 632 -1.44 1.17 -36.68
CA GLU A 632 -2.76 1.54 -36.18
C GLU A 632 -3.78 1.82 -37.29
N PHE A 633 -3.32 2.35 -38.43
CA PHE A 633 -4.14 2.75 -39.57
C PHE A 633 -3.56 2.28 -40.91
N PRO A 634 -3.57 0.96 -41.19
CA PRO A 634 -2.92 0.38 -42.38
C PRO A 634 -3.49 0.88 -43.71
N ASP A 635 -4.76 1.27 -43.74
CA ASP A 635 -5.47 1.69 -44.97
C ASP A 635 -5.57 3.22 -45.12
N LYS A 636 -4.92 4.01 -44.26
CA LYS A 636 -4.94 5.49 -44.33
C LYS A 636 -3.61 6.04 -44.81
N GLU A 637 -3.68 7.07 -45.65
CA GLU A 637 -2.49 7.83 -46.02
C GLU A 637 -1.91 8.57 -44.80
N ILE A 638 -0.58 8.62 -44.72
CA ILE A 638 0.14 9.31 -43.64
C ILE A 638 -0.23 10.81 -43.67
N PRO A 639 -0.71 11.38 -42.54
CA PRO A 639 -1.08 12.78 -42.44
C PRO A 639 0.08 13.71 -42.82
N THR A 640 -0.23 14.79 -43.55
CA THR A 640 0.77 15.80 -43.92
C THR A 640 1.45 16.40 -42.70
N LYS A 641 0.70 16.65 -41.62
CA LYS A 641 1.24 17.13 -40.34
C LYS A 641 2.35 16.23 -39.78
N LEU A 642 2.23 14.90 -39.90
CA LEU A 642 3.27 13.98 -39.42
C LEU A 642 4.50 14.02 -40.32
N LYS A 643 4.32 14.05 -41.65
CA LYS A 643 5.44 14.20 -42.60
C LYS A 643 6.20 15.49 -42.37
N ASP A 644 5.48 16.57 -42.06
CA ASP A 644 6.07 17.88 -41.76
C ASP A 644 6.83 17.87 -40.43
N ALA A 645 6.29 17.21 -39.41
CA ALA A 645 6.95 17.05 -38.12
C ALA A 645 8.21 16.20 -38.25
N GLN A 646 8.17 15.09 -39.00
CA GLN A 646 9.36 14.30 -39.32
C GLN A 646 10.42 15.16 -40.01
N ARG A 647 10.04 15.84 -41.10
CA ARG A 647 10.98 16.67 -41.87
C ARG A 647 11.64 17.73 -41.00
N GLU A 648 10.87 18.36 -40.12
CA GLU A 648 11.39 19.34 -39.17
C GLU A 648 12.40 18.72 -38.19
N PHE A 649 12.09 17.55 -37.62
CA PHE A 649 12.99 16.86 -36.69
C PHE A 649 14.30 16.44 -37.35
N ASP A 650 14.21 15.88 -38.56
CA ASP A 650 15.36 15.49 -39.38
C ASP A 650 16.27 16.69 -39.69
N CYS A 651 15.70 17.88 -39.91
CA CYS A 651 16.47 19.11 -40.10
C CYS A 651 17.33 19.46 -38.88
N TYR A 652 16.80 19.30 -37.66
CA TYR A 652 17.57 19.54 -36.43
C TYR A 652 18.63 18.45 -36.21
N GLN A 653 18.32 17.17 -36.46
CA GLN A 653 19.29 16.08 -36.42
C GLN A 653 20.49 16.35 -37.34
N LEU A 654 20.22 16.68 -38.61
CA LEU A 654 21.25 17.01 -39.59
C LEU A 654 22.10 18.19 -39.13
N TYR A 655 21.48 19.24 -38.58
CA TYR A 655 22.21 20.39 -38.05
C TYR A 655 23.20 20.00 -36.95
N PHE A 656 22.76 19.24 -35.94
CA PHE A 656 23.64 18.79 -34.86
C PHE A 656 24.74 17.84 -35.35
N GLU A 657 24.44 16.96 -36.31
CA GLU A 657 25.46 16.13 -36.94
C GLU A 657 26.51 16.98 -37.66
N ALA A 658 26.09 18.02 -38.40
CA ALA A 658 27.02 18.91 -39.08
C ALA A 658 27.93 19.68 -38.11
N ILE A 659 27.38 20.20 -37.01
CA ILE A 659 28.17 20.87 -35.97
C ILE A 659 29.13 19.89 -35.29
N SER A 660 28.69 18.67 -34.99
CA SER A 660 29.53 17.63 -34.39
C SER A 660 30.72 17.29 -35.30
N ARG A 661 30.47 17.02 -36.60
CA ARG A 661 31.52 16.67 -37.57
C ARG A 661 32.51 17.81 -37.81
N TYR A 662 32.03 19.05 -37.86
CA TYR A 662 32.90 20.23 -37.91
C TYR A 662 33.79 20.32 -36.66
N THR A 663 33.20 20.12 -35.48
CA THR A 663 33.93 20.20 -34.20
C THR A 663 34.96 19.08 -34.05
N GLU A 664 34.65 17.85 -34.49
CA GLU A 664 35.60 16.74 -34.58
C GLU A 664 36.81 17.09 -35.45
N TRP A 665 36.57 17.66 -36.64
CA TRP A 665 37.64 18.12 -37.52
C TRP A 665 38.46 19.25 -36.88
N GLN A 666 37.80 20.27 -36.34
CA GLN A 666 38.47 21.42 -35.71
C GLN A 666 39.36 20.97 -34.55
N ASN A 667 38.84 20.12 -33.65
CA ASN A 667 39.59 19.56 -32.54
C ASN A 667 40.78 18.71 -33.01
N HIS A 668 40.63 17.99 -34.12
CA HIS A 668 41.73 17.19 -34.66
C HIS A 668 42.84 18.06 -35.27
N VAL A 669 42.51 19.21 -35.85
CA VAL A 669 43.47 20.16 -36.43
C VAL A 669 44.14 21.03 -35.36
N GLU A 670 43.40 21.47 -34.34
CA GLU A 670 43.89 22.38 -33.30
C GLU A 670 44.43 21.65 -32.05
N GLY A 671 43.77 20.57 -31.63
CA GLY A 671 44.04 19.86 -30.36
C GLY A 671 45.08 18.75 -30.49
N ASN A 672 45.07 17.98 -31.58
CA ASN A 672 46.09 16.97 -31.85
C ASN A 672 47.22 17.60 -32.64
N ARG A 673 48.26 18.10 -31.96
CA ARG A 673 49.45 18.61 -32.67
C ARG A 673 50.00 17.53 -33.61
N ALA A 674 50.33 17.94 -34.83
CA ALA A 674 50.98 17.08 -35.80
C ALA A 674 52.23 16.42 -35.16
N PRO A 675 52.40 15.09 -35.25
CA PRO A 675 53.55 14.41 -34.66
C PRO A 675 54.87 15.01 -35.18
N GLU A 676 55.73 15.45 -34.27
CA GLU A 676 57.02 16.04 -34.66
C GLU A 676 57.96 14.96 -35.16
N LEU A 677 58.60 15.21 -36.31
CA LEU A 677 59.67 14.36 -36.81
C LEU A 677 60.92 14.54 -35.91
N PRO A 678 61.58 13.45 -35.49
CA PRO A 678 62.83 13.55 -34.75
C PRO A 678 63.84 14.44 -35.49
N THR A 679 64.50 15.33 -34.76
CA THR A 679 65.39 16.33 -35.34
C THR A 679 66.51 15.64 -36.11
N LYS A 680 66.72 16.04 -37.37
CA LYS A 680 67.74 15.46 -38.24
C LYS A 680 69.11 15.55 -37.55
N LEU A 681 69.68 14.41 -37.19
CA LEU A 681 70.99 14.33 -36.56
C LEU A 681 72.06 14.87 -37.52
N SER A 682 73.04 15.61 -36.99
CA SER A 682 74.20 16.05 -37.79
C SER A 682 75.09 14.87 -38.17
N ASP A 683 75.78 14.97 -39.30
CA ASP A 683 76.64 13.90 -39.84
C ASP A 683 77.72 13.45 -38.82
N GLU A 684 78.25 14.37 -38.03
CA GLU A 684 79.20 14.08 -36.94
C GLU A 684 78.56 13.32 -35.76
N ARG A 685 77.29 13.58 -35.45
CA ARG A 685 76.57 12.93 -34.35
C ARG A 685 76.12 11.54 -34.76
N TRP A 686 75.73 11.37 -36.02
CA TRP A 686 75.41 10.09 -36.66
C TRP A 686 76.62 9.14 -36.68
N ALA A 687 77.79 9.66 -37.09
CA ALA A 687 79.04 8.89 -37.15
C ALA A 687 79.49 8.37 -35.77
N ARG A 688 79.20 9.10 -34.69
CA ARG A 688 79.55 8.75 -33.30
C ARG A 688 78.59 7.78 -32.61
N MET A 689 77.44 7.45 -33.22
CA MET A 689 76.46 6.52 -32.63
C MET A 689 76.82 5.05 -32.91
N ASP A 690 76.55 4.19 -31.92
CA ASP A 690 76.65 2.73 -32.08
C ASP A 690 75.50 2.18 -32.96
N ILE A 691 75.66 0.94 -33.43
CA ILE A 691 74.70 0.29 -34.34
C ILE A 691 73.29 0.22 -33.71
N ARG A 692 73.20 0.03 -32.39
CA ARG A 692 71.94 -0.09 -31.66
C ARG A 692 71.17 1.22 -31.56
N ARG A 693 71.85 2.34 -31.28
CA ARG A 693 71.21 3.67 -31.22
C ARG A 693 70.83 4.18 -32.61
N ARG A 694 71.58 3.78 -33.66
CA ARG A 694 71.20 4.07 -35.05
C ARG A 694 69.90 3.37 -35.44
N THR A 695 69.76 2.08 -35.14
CA THR A 695 68.50 1.35 -35.41
C THR A 695 67.34 1.85 -34.56
N GLU A 696 67.55 2.21 -33.29
CA GLU A 696 66.53 2.84 -32.44
C GLU A 696 66.05 4.20 -32.99
N TYR A 697 66.98 5.04 -33.48
CA TYR A 697 66.64 6.33 -34.11
C TYR A 697 65.92 6.13 -35.46
N GLU A 698 66.39 5.23 -36.32
CA GLU A 698 65.72 4.92 -37.61
C GLU A 698 64.30 4.41 -37.39
N LEU A 699 64.12 3.53 -36.40
CA LEU A 699 62.81 2.99 -36.02
C LEU A 699 61.92 4.06 -35.38
N SER A 700 62.48 5.00 -34.62
CA SER A 700 61.77 6.17 -34.09
C SER A 700 61.33 7.14 -35.20
N VAL A 701 62.20 7.43 -36.17
CA VAL A 701 61.88 8.25 -37.35
C VAL A 701 60.80 7.57 -38.19
N GLN A 702 60.88 6.25 -38.39
CA GLN A 702 59.88 5.50 -39.14
C GLN A 702 58.52 5.51 -38.42
N LYS A 703 58.49 5.25 -37.11
CA LYS A 703 57.28 5.35 -36.30
C LYS A 703 56.67 6.77 -36.35
N ALA A 704 57.50 7.80 -36.24
CA ALA A 704 57.04 9.19 -36.33
C ALA A 704 56.45 9.51 -37.71
N ARG A 705 57.04 9.01 -38.80
CA ARG A 705 56.48 9.12 -40.16
C ARG A 705 55.15 8.40 -40.31
N ASP A 706 55.04 7.18 -39.80
CA ASP A 706 53.80 6.40 -39.84
C ASP A 706 52.68 7.10 -39.05
N CYS A 707 53.00 7.66 -37.88
CA CYS A 707 52.07 8.46 -37.07
C CYS A 707 51.65 9.75 -37.79
N LEU A 708 52.58 10.46 -38.42
CA LEU A 708 52.30 11.67 -39.18
C LEU A 708 51.45 11.38 -40.43
N GLN A 709 51.68 10.26 -41.12
CA GLN A 709 50.85 9.83 -42.23
C GLN A 709 49.43 9.48 -41.76
N LYS A 710 49.28 8.77 -40.64
CA LYS A 710 47.96 8.47 -40.04
C LYS A 710 47.23 9.75 -39.66
N TYR A 711 47.93 10.72 -39.06
CA TYR A 711 47.37 12.02 -38.70
C TYR A 711 46.79 12.75 -39.93
N TYR A 712 47.56 12.94 -41.00
CA TYR A 712 47.03 13.62 -42.20
C TYR A 712 45.89 12.85 -42.88
N ARG A 713 45.91 11.52 -42.87
CA ARG A 713 44.77 10.71 -43.37
C ARG A 713 43.50 10.95 -42.55
N LEU A 714 43.61 11.07 -41.23
CA LEU A 714 42.48 11.35 -40.36
C LEU A 714 41.97 12.78 -40.54
N VAL A 715 42.87 13.77 -40.64
CA VAL A 715 42.50 15.16 -40.98
C VAL A 715 41.69 15.21 -42.27
N GLU A 716 42.16 14.56 -43.34
CA GLU A 716 41.45 14.51 -44.63
C GLU A 716 40.11 13.78 -44.53
N LEU A 717 40.04 12.69 -43.77
CA LEU A 717 38.79 11.96 -43.55
C LEU A 717 37.75 12.82 -42.82
N TYR A 718 38.14 13.44 -41.70
CA TYR A 718 37.25 14.32 -40.94
C TYR A 718 36.85 15.55 -41.74
N LYS A 719 37.78 16.15 -42.49
CA LYS A 719 37.51 17.25 -43.42
C LYS A 719 36.44 16.87 -44.43
N LYS A 720 36.61 15.72 -45.11
CA LYS A 720 35.68 15.26 -46.13
C LYS A 720 34.29 15.03 -45.55
N ARG A 721 34.18 14.36 -44.40
CA ARG A 721 32.91 14.12 -43.71
C ARG A 721 32.22 15.42 -43.29
N ALA A 722 32.98 16.39 -42.78
CA ALA A 722 32.44 17.70 -42.38
C ALA A 722 31.93 18.50 -43.59
N ILE A 723 32.66 18.50 -44.71
CA ILE A 723 32.22 19.14 -45.95
C ILE A 723 30.96 18.45 -46.50
N GLU A 724 30.97 17.12 -46.58
CA GLU A 724 29.84 16.33 -47.11
C GLU A 724 28.53 16.67 -46.38
N ILE A 725 28.52 16.68 -45.04
CA ILE A 725 27.30 16.98 -44.27
C ILE A 725 26.89 18.46 -44.33
N LEU A 726 27.85 19.40 -44.32
CA LEU A 726 27.56 20.83 -44.47
C LEU A 726 26.95 21.14 -45.85
N GLU A 727 27.49 20.52 -46.90
CA GLU A 727 26.94 20.64 -48.24
C GLU A 727 25.56 20.00 -48.36
N VAL A 728 25.28 18.87 -47.69
CA VAL A 728 23.94 18.25 -47.67
C VAL A 728 22.88 19.23 -47.14
N ILE A 729 23.15 19.93 -46.04
CA ILE A 729 22.21 20.91 -45.48
C ILE A 729 22.03 22.10 -46.41
N LEU A 730 23.13 22.63 -46.96
CA LEU A 730 23.10 23.81 -47.83
C LEU A 730 22.52 23.53 -49.22
N LYS A 731 22.62 22.29 -49.72
CA LYS A 731 22.13 21.87 -51.05
C LYS A 731 20.82 21.08 -51.00
N MET A 732 20.10 21.12 -49.88
CA MET A 732 18.83 20.40 -49.74
C MET A 732 17.79 20.99 -50.69
N SER A 733 17.21 20.17 -51.57
CA SER A 733 16.37 20.61 -52.71
C SER A 733 15.11 21.39 -52.31
N ASP A 734 14.56 21.09 -51.13
CA ASP A 734 13.37 21.76 -50.61
C ASP A 734 13.71 22.81 -49.53
N GLY A 735 15.01 23.04 -49.29
CA GLY A 735 15.57 23.95 -48.30
C GLY A 735 15.42 23.51 -46.82
N TRP A 736 16.40 23.88 -45.99
CA TRP A 736 16.46 23.57 -44.56
C TRP A 736 15.46 24.41 -43.75
N LEU A 737 14.60 23.77 -42.96
CA LEU A 737 13.51 24.39 -42.19
C LEU A 737 12.56 25.29 -43.03
N VAL A 738 12.16 24.85 -44.21
CA VAL A 738 11.17 25.53 -45.05
C VAL A 738 9.78 24.97 -44.78
N THR A 739 8.80 25.83 -44.49
CA THR A 739 7.38 25.43 -44.43
C THR A 739 6.85 25.08 -45.81
N ILE A 740 6.01 24.05 -45.90
CA ILE A 740 5.17 23.81 -47.09
C ILE A 740 4.30 25.06 -47.33
N PRO A 741 3.97 25.43 -48.59
CA PRO A 741 3.08 26.55 -48.87
C PRO A 741 1.77 26.44 -48.07
N LEU A 742 1.52 27.45 -47.23
CA LEU A 742 0.32 27.53 -46.40
C LEU A 742 -0.92 27.71 -47.28
N ARG A 743 -1.98 26.95 -46.99
CA ARG A 743 -3.31 27.16 -47.59
C ARG A 743 -4.04 28.29 -46.86
N ASP A 744 -5.10 28.81 -47.45
CA ASP A 744 -5.91 29.87 -46.81
C ASP A 744 -6.49 29.43 -45.46
N GLU A 745 -6.77 28.13 -45.29
CA GLU A 745 -7.19 27.53 -44.02
C GLU A 745 -6.08 27.52 -42.96
N ASP A 746 -4.82 27.35 -43.38
CA ASP A 746 -3.66 27.33 -42.49
C ASP A 746 -3.27 28.74 -42.01
N LEU A 747 -3.62 29.77 -42.79
CA LEU A 747 -3.37 31.18 -42.44
C LEU A 747 -4.27 31.69 -41.31
N ALA A 748 -5.34 30.96 -40.98
CA ALA A 748 -6.21 31.26 -39.85
C ALA A 748 -5.66 30.72 -38.52
N ASP A 749 -4.71 29.79 -38.56
CA ASP A 749 -4.10 29.18 -37.39
C ASP A 749 -2.84 29.96 -36.97
N GLU A 750 -2.95 30.69 -35.85
CA GLU A 750 -1.87 31.52 -35.32
C GLU A 750 -0.59 30.71 -35.04
N GLU A 751 -0.71 29.44 -34.63
CA GLU A 751 0.44 28.59 -34.30
C GLU A 751 1.22 28.20 -35.57
N ILE A 752 0.52 27.95 -36.67
CA ILE A 752 1.13 27.62 -37.96
C ILE A 752 1.86 28.84 -38.53
N VAL A 753 1.28 30.04 -38.40
CA VAL A 753 1.90 31.29 -38.82
C VAL A 753 3.14 31.60 -37.97
N GLU A 754 3.04 31.48 -36.64
CA GLU A 754 4.17 31.67 -35.73
C GLU A 754 5.31 30.70 -36.06
N ARG A 755 5.00 29.41 -36.30
CA ARG A 755 5.97 28.40 -36.74
C ARG A 755 6.71 28.83 -38.01
N ALA A 756 6.01 29.37 -39.01
CA ALA A 756 6.63 29.83 -40.25
C ALA A 756 7.55 31.04 -40.02
N GLU A 757 7.14 31.98 -39.18
CA GLU A 757 7.97 33.14 -38.81
C GLU A 757 9.23 32.75 -38.04
N ASP A 758 9.10 31.81 -37.10
CA ASP A 758 10.22 31.27 -36.32
C ASP A 758 11.27 30.63 -37.23
N PHE A 759 10.85 29.83 -38.21
CA PHE A 759 11.76 29.25 -39.21
C PHE A 759 12.55 30.29 -39.98
N VAL A 760 11.93 31.39 -40.41
CA VAL A 760 12.64 32.46 -41.13
C VAL A 760 13.74 33.07 -40.26
N ARG A 761 13.48 33.26 -38.96
CA ARG A 761 14.46 33.81 -38.02
C ARG A 761 15.61 32.84 -37.76
N ILE A 762 15.29 31.58 -37.45
CA ILE A 762 16.27 30.52 -37.19
C ILE A 762 17.18 30.37 -38.43
N ARG A 763 16.60 30.23 -39.62
CA ARG A 763 17.39 30.02 -40.85
C ARG A 763 18.40 31.11 -41.10
N LYS A 764 18.03 32.37 -40.88
CA LYS A 764 18.91 33.52 -41.12
C LYS A 764 20.22 33.42 -40.34
N ASP A 765 20.15 33.07 -39.06
CA ASP A 765 21.30 33.09 -38.18
C ASP A 765 22.10 31.77 -38.27
N TYR A 766 21.40 30.64 -38.35
CA TYR A 766 22.02 29.32 -38.33
C TYR A 766 22.60 28.89 -39.69
N LEU A 767 21.97 29.22 -40.82
CA LEU A 767 22.57 28.97 -42.15
C LEU A 767 23.81 29.85 -42.37
N ALA A 768 23.78 31.11 -41.91
CA ALA A 768 24.95 31.98 -41.96
C ALA A 768 26.13 31.39 -41.17
N SER A 769 25.86 30.82 -39.99
CA SER A 769 26.87 30.13 -39.20
C SER A 769 27.43 28.89 -39.90
N LEU A 770 26.60 28.07 -40.54
CA LEU A 770 27.06 26.88 -41.29
C LEU A 770 27.91 27.27 -42.49
N LEU A 771 27.51 28.30 -43.25
CA LEU A 771 28.30 28.85 -44.35
C LEU A 771 29.67 29.33 -43.85
N GLN A 772 29.71 30.04 -42.73
CA GLN A 772 30.97 30.50 -42.15
C GLN A 772 31.88 29.34 -41.74
N LYS A 773 31.33 28.25 -41.21
CA LYS A 773 32.09 27.03 -40.87
C LYS A 773 32.63 26.32 -42.10
N LEU A 774 31.84 26.24 -43.17
CA LEU A 774 32.29 25.67 -44.44
C LEU A 774 33.44 26.49 -45.05
N ILE A 775 33.29 27.82 -45.06
CA ILE A 775 34.32 28.77 -45.50
C ILE A 775 35.60 28.63 -44.64
N ASP A 776 35.46 28.47 -43.32
CA ASP A 776 36.59 28.24 -42.41
C ASP A 776 37.34 26.94 -42.74
N ILE A 777 36.64 25.83 -43.05
CA ILE A 777 37.27 24.59 -43.52
C ILE A 777 38.07 24.85 -44.79
N TYR A 778 37.47 25.49 -45.80
CA TYR A 778 38.13 25.73 -47.07
C TYR A 778 39.34 26.68 -46.95
N HIS A 779 39.24 27.73 -46.13
CA HIS A 779 40.37 28.63 -45.88
C HIS A 779 41.52 27.93 -45.18
N ARG A 780 41.26 27.18 -44.11
CA ARG A 780 42.34 26.47 -43.37
C ARG A 780 42.94 25.31 -44.14
N SER A 781 42.20 24.78 -45.12
CA SER A 781 42.66 23.71 -46.00
C SER A 781 43.29 24.21 -47.31
N ASP A 782 43.45 25.53 -47.48
CA ASP A 782 44.02 26.19 -48.66
C ASP A 782 43.31 25.83 -49.99
N MET A 783 41.97 25.82 -49.98
CA MET A 783 41.11 25.52 -51.14
C MET A 783 40.31 26.75 -51.60
N PRO A 784 40.93 27.76 -52.25
CA PRO A 784 40.26 29.03 -52.58
C PRO A 784 39.18 28.91 -53.65
N MET A 785 39.27 27.93 -54.57
CA MET A 785 38.25 27.71 -55.59
C MET A 785 36.93 27.20 -54.99
N SER A 786 37.01 26.32 -53.99
CA SER A 786 35.83 25.82 -53.29
C SER A 786 35.10 26.90 -52.48
N VAL A 787 35.82 27.95 -52.03
CA VAL A 787 35.19 29.13 -51.41
C VAL A 787 34.33 29.88 -52.45
N LEU A 788 34.79 30.03 -53.68
CA LEU A 788 33.99 30.66 -54.76
C LEU A 788 32.77 29.81 -55.10
N ASP A 789 32.90 28.49 -55.07
CA ASP A 789 31.77 27.58 -55.26
C ASP A 789 30.70 27.71 -54.16
N THR A 790 31.05 28.13 -52.94
CA THR A 790 30.02 28.44 -51.93
C THR A 790 29.15 29.64 -52.29
N ALA A 791 29.68 30.61 -53.06
CA ALA A 791 28.90 31.75 -53.51
C ALA A 791 27.85 31.35 -54.57
N THR A 792 28.12 30.32 -55.37
CA THR A 792 27.14 29.78 -56.33
C THR A 792 26.00 29.07 -55.60
N ILE A 793 26.29 28.37 -54.51
CA ILE A 793 25.27 27.75 -53.63
C ILE A 793 24.32 28.79 -53.05
N ILE A 794 24.84 29.93 -52.57
CA ILE A 794 24.01 31.01 -52.00
C ILE A 794 23.08 31.64 -53.05
N MET A 795 23.55 31.73 -54.31
CA MET A 795 22.83 32.35 -55.41
C MET A 795 21.80 31.43 -56.06
N ASP A 796 21.83 30.14 -55.76
CA ASP A 796 20.91 29.16 -56.35
C ASP A 796 19.52 29.26 -55.68
N PRO A 797 18.45 29.56 -56.44
CA PRO A 797 17.10 29.68 -55.89
C PRO A 797 16.53 28.34 -55.40
N THR A 798 17.05 27.20 -55.87
CA THR A 798 16.56 25.86 -55.49
C THR A 798 16.76 25.58 -54.01
N TYR A 799 17.88 26.03 -53.42
CA TYR A 799 18.21 25.78 -52.02
C TYR A 799 17.53 26.74 -51.03
N CYS A 800 16.78 27.73 -51.55
CA CYS A 800 15.99 28.69 -50.76
C CYS A 800 16.80 29.47 -49.70
N ILE A 801 18.12 29.62 -49.84
CA ILE A 801 19.02 30.26 -48.86
C ILE A 801 18.74 31.77 -48.73
N GLY A 802 18.39 32.42 -49.85
CA GLY A 802 18.19 33.87 -49.93
C GLY A 802 16.75 34.38 -49.77
N GLN A 803 15.76 33.52 -49.49
CA GLN A 803 14.34 33.94 -49.44
C GLN A 803 14.08 34.91 -48.28
N ARG A 804 14.01 36.22 -48.60
CA ARG A 804 13.46 37.26 -47.72
C ARG A 804 11.96 37.37 -47.96
N LYS A 805 11.16 36.90 -46.98
CA LYS A 805 9.69 36.94 -46.91
C LYS A 805 8.97 36.10 -47.96
N ALA A 806 8.08 35.22 -47.49
CA ALA A 806 7.05 34.62 -48.33
C ALA A 806 6.25 35.74 -49.02
N ALA A 807 6.23 35.70 -50.35
CA ALA A 807 5.39 36.55 -51.15
C ALA A 807 3.93 36.27 -50.78
N LYS A 808 3.19 37.33 -50.42
CA LYS A 808 1.75 37.38 -50.66
C LYS A 808 1.53 37.19 -52.16
N THR A 809 1.28 35.98 -52.61
CA THR A 809 0.67 35.74 -53.92
C THR A 809 -0.82 36.05 -53.79
N VAL A 810 -1.15 37.33 -53.86
CA VAL A 810 -2.47 37.76 -54.31
C VAL A 810 -2.33 38.00 -55.81
N GLU A 811 -3.05 37.22 -56.61
CA GLU A 811 -3.25 37.49 -58.03
C GLU A 811 -3.70 38.94 -58.19
N ILE A 812 -2.86 39.76 -58.82
CA ILE A 812 -3.30 41.05 -59.37
C ILE A 812 -3.44 40.82 -60.86
N ASP A 813 -4.70 40.76 -61.29
CA ASP A 813 -5.17 40.85 -62.66
C ASP A 813 -4.36 41.87 -63.47
N LEU A 814 -3.70 41.40 -64.53
CA LEU A 814 -3.21 42.24 -65.62
C LEU A 814 -4.29 42.32 -66.70
N PRO A 815 -4.79 43.52 -67.06
CA PRO A 815 -5.85 43.64 -68.05
C PRO A 815 -5.30 43.38 -69.45
N SER A 816 -6.03 42.54 -70.17
CA SER A 816 -5.85 42.18 -71.57
C SER A 816 -5.86 43.41 -72.50
N ARG A 817 -4.76 43.63 -73.24
CA ARG A 817 -4.78 44.43 -74.48
C ARG A 817 -3.92 43.80 -75.58
N ARG A 818 -4.66 43.15 -76.49
CA ARG A 818 -4.46 42.96 -77.94
C ARG A 818 -3.05 43.15 -78.52
N ILE A 819 -2.54 42.06 -79.07
CA ILE A 819 -1.53 42.06 -80.13
C ILE A 819 -2.15 42.62 -81.42
N SER A 820 -1.45 43.54 -82.08
CA SER A 820 -1.36 43.59 -83.54
C SER A 820 0.02 44.17 -83.92
N PRO A 821 0.73 43.59 -84.91
CA PRO A 821 2.14 43.84 -85.16
C PRO A 821 2.35 44.92 -86.22
N LEU A 822 3.44 45.69 -86.10
CA LEU A 822 4.05 46.39 -87.24
C LEU A 822 5.54 46.62 -87.00
N ASN A 823 6.32 45.89 -87.79
CA ASN A 823 7.44 46.36 -88.59
C ASN A 823 8.58 47.16 -87.93
N CYS A 824 9.75 46.53 -88.00
CA CYS A 824 10.86 46.93 -88.87
C CYS A 824 12.12 47.56 -88.25
N TYR A 825 13.23 46.92 -88.68
CA TYR A 825 14.57 47.43 -88.95
C TYR A 825 15.50 47.76 -87.78
N THR A 826 16.41 46.79 -87.55
CA THR A 826 17.89 46.94 -87.56
C THR A 826 18.49 48.30 -87.23
N SER A 827 19.33 48.29 -86.19
CA SER A 827 20.79 48.50 -86.34
C SER A 827 21.52 47.82 -85.18
#